data_AF-A0A4V2VL38-F1
#
_entry.id   AF-A0A4V2VL38-F1
#
_cell.length_a   1.000
_cell.length_b   1.000
_cell.length_c   1.000
_cell.angle_alpha   90.00
_cell.angle_beta   90.00
_cell.angle_gamma   90.00
#
_symmetry.space_group_name_H-M   'P 1'
#
loop_
_entity.id
_entity.type
_entity.pdbx_description
1 polymer ?
#
loop_
_entity_poly.entity_id
_entity_poly.type
_entity_poly.pdbx_seq_one_letter_code
_entity_poly.pdbx_strand_id
1 'polypeptide(L)'
;PAPAPVAKAEVKAEVKSEAKPEPAPEAPVAEAKPTREKAAPKKSTADEGASEGDRIANQSIRVNVDTLEHLMTMVSELVLTRNQLLEISRRNEDTEFKVPLQRLSNVTAELQEGVMKTRMQPIGNAWQKLPRIVRDLSSELGKQIELEMHGADTELDRQVLDLIKDPLTHMVRNSADHGLETPAERLASGKGEQGTIRLSAYHEGGHIIICIADNGRGLNTEKIKAKAISSGLVTEAELEKMSEAQIHKFIFAPGFSTAAAITSVSGRGVGMDVVRTNIDQIGGTIDIKSVAGEGSSVTIKIPLTLAIVSALIVEAAGDRFAIPQLSVVELVRARANSEHRIERIKDTAVLRLRNKLLPLIHLKKLLKIDDGAASDPENGFIVVTQVGSQTFGIVVDGVFHTEEIVVKPMSTKLRHIDMFSGNTILGDGAVIMIIDPNGIAKALGAAGSSAHDMGDDAAGHHIGSGEQTTSLLVFRAGSSQPKAVPLGLVTRLEELPADKIEFSNGRYMVQYREQLMPLVAMEGVTIASQGVQPILVFADDGRSMGLVVDEIIDIVEERLNIEVGGSSSGILGSAVIKGQATEVIDVGHFLPMAFSDWFTRKEMKPSMHSQAVLLVDDSAFFRNMLAPVLKAAGYRVRTAPTAQEGLAALRAQSFDVVLTDIEMPDMNGFEFAEVIRSDNNLAAMPIIGLSALVSPAAIERGRQAGFHDYVAKFDRPGLIAALKEQTAGAAGASELSRAAA
;
A
#
# COMPACT_ATOMS: atom_id res chain seq x y z
N PRO A 1 50.89 -14.07 53.42
CA PRO A 1 49.73 -14.68 52.74
C PRO A 1 48.99 -13.66 51.88
N ALA A 2 49.49 -13.51 50.67
CA ALA A 2 48.89 -12.95 49.46
C ALA A 2 50.03 -13.00 48.43
N PRO A 3 49.77 -13.50 47.22
CA PRO A 3 50.34 -12.76 46.09
C PRO A 3 49.42 -12.73 44.87
N ALA A 4 49.43 -11.57 44.22
CA ALA A 4 49.34 -11.44 42.77
C ALA A 4 50.74 -10.95 42.29
N PRO A 5 51.03 -10.80 40.99
CA PRO A 5 50.42 -11.35 39.76
C PRO A 5 51.48 -12.08 38.88
N VAL A 6 51.08 -12.82 37.84
CA VAL A 6 52.07 -13.32 36.83
C VAL A 6 51.49 -13.27 35.41
N ALA A 7 52.21 -12.53 34.56
CA ALA A 7 52.08 -12.49 33.10
C ALA A 7 52.54 -13.81 32.45
N LYS A 8 51.93 -14.19 31.32
CA LYS A 8 52.41 -15.30 30.48
C LYS A 8 52.59 -14.84 29.04
N ALA A 9 53.81 -14.98 28.55
CA ALA A 9 54.21 -14.97 27.15
C ALA A 9 54.71 -16.37 26.75
N GLU A 10 54.49 -16.67 25.46
CA GLU A 10 55.15 -17.66 24.58
C GLU A 10 55.26 -19.14 24.99
N VAL A 11 54.68 -20.02 24.16
CA VAL A 11 55.33 -21.26 23.70
C VAL A 11 54.96 -21.54 22.24
N LYS A 12 55.98 -21.76 21.42
CA LYS A 12 55.99 -22.24 20.04
C LYS A 12 56.89 -23.49 20.02
N ALA A 13 56.43 -24.63 19.47
CA ALA A 13 57.22 -25.73 18.88
C ALA A 13 56.26 -26.89 18.48
N GLU A 14 56.07 -27.30 17.20
CA GLU A 14 56.92 -28.17 16.32
C GLU A 14 56.96 -29.65 16.81
N VAL A 15 56.83 -30.76 16.05
CA VAL A 15 57.10 -31.16 14.63
C VAL A 15 56.30 -32.50 14.37
N LYS A 16 55.86 -32.95 13.19
CA LYS A 16 56.65 -33.66 12.14
C LYS A 16 55.84 -33.92 10.85
N SER A 17 56.44 -33.49 9.73
CA SER A 17 56.22 -33.98 8.36
C SER A 17 57.44 -34.81 7.92
N GLU A 18 57.24 -35.84 7.11
CA GLU A 18 58.30 -36.55 6.37
C GLU A 18 58.21 -36.24 4.85
N ALA A 19 59.37 -35.99 4.25
CA ALA A 19 59.67 -35.72 2.84
C ALA A 19 60.13 -37.03 2.13
N LYS A 20 60.36 -37.22 0.82
CA LYS A 20 60.78 -36.44 -0.39
C LYS A 20 60.75 -37.48 -1.59
N PRO A 21 61.23 -37.27 -2.86
CA PRO A 21 61.70 -36.07 -3.58
C PRO A 21 61.28 -35.89 -5.07
N GLU A 22 61.61 -34.69 -5.57
CA GLU A 22 61.71 -34.13 -6.94
C GLU A 22 62.65 -34.89 -7.91
N PRO A 23 62.62 -34.68 -9.27
CA PRO A 23 63.02 -33.40 -9.90
C PRO A 23 62.27 -32.96 -11.20
N ALA A 24 62.50 -31.70 -11.60
CA ALA A 24 62.07 -30.99 -12.82
C ALA A 24 63.00 -31.25 -14.05
N PRO A 25 62.91 -30.51 -15.18
CA PRO A 25 61.81 -30.24 -16.14
C PRO A 25 62.22 -30.51 -17.62
N GLU A 26 61.29 -30.61 -18.59
CA GLU A 26 61.55 -30.29 -20.02
C GLU A 26 60.29 -30.27 -20.91
N ALA A 27 60.33 -29.48 -22.00
CA ALA A 27 59.43 -29.45 -23.17
C ALA A 27 60.32 -29.32 -24.44
N PRO A 28 59.88 -29.48 -25.71
CA PRO A 28 58.61 -29.97 -26.30
C PRO A 28 58.81 -30.96 -27.51
N VAL A 29 57.74 -31.17 -28.32
CA VAL A 29 57.65 -31.56 -29.77
C VAL A 29 57.17 -32.99 -30.14
N ALA A 30 56.16 -33.03 -31.04
CA ALA A 30 56.00 -33.87 -32.25
C ALA A 30 54.68 -34.68 -32.41
N GLU A 31 54.11 -34.55 -33.62
CA GLU A 31 52.85 -35.07 -34.19
C GLU A 31 52.72 -36.60 -34.34
N ALA A 32 51.47 -37.12 -34.40
CA ALA A 32 50.97 -37.91 -35.54
C ALA A 32 49.46 -38.28 -35.44
N LYS A 33 48.72 -38.02 -36.54
CA LYS A 33 47.36 -38.49 -36.93
C LYS A 33 47.35 -40.03 -37.22
N PRO A 34 46.25 -40.75 -37.64
CA PRO A 34 44.95 -40.30 -38.23
C PRO A 34 43.68 -41.14 -37.91
N THR A 35 42.46 -40.66 -38.26
CA THR A 35 41.55 -41.35 -39.21
C THR A 35 40.29 -40.57 -39.62
N ARG A 36 40.30 -40.21 -40.91
CA ARG A 36 39.28 -40.17 -41.97
C ARG A 36 37.76 -40.01 -41.68
N GLU A 37 37.24 -39.04 -42.42
CA GLU A 37 35.88 -38.52 -42.56
C GLU A 37 35.21 -38.99 -43.87
N LYS A 38 33.87 -39.17 -43.84
CA LYS A 38 32.85 -39.08 -44.93
C LYS A 38 31.46 -39.15 -44.24
N ALA A 39 30.38 -38.50 -44.64
CA ALA A 39 30.08 -37.36 -45.51
C ALA A 39 28.58 -37.03 -45.26
N ALA A 40 28.18 -35.75 -45.28
CA ALA A 40 26.81 -35.30 -45.56
C ALA A 40 26.81 -33.84 -46.08
N PRO A 41 25.83 -33.41 -46.88
CA PRO A 41 26.08 -32.62 -48.09
C PRO A 41 25.87 -31.10 -47.98
N LYS A 42 26.48 -30.41 -48.95
CA LYS A 42 26.46 -28.97 -49.26
C LYS A 42 25.07 -28.39 -49.57
N LYS A 43 24.86 -27.12 -49.19
CA LYS A 43 24.31 -26.10 -50.10
C LYS A 43 24.99 -24.73 -49.92
N SER A 44 25.66 -24.36 -51.02
CA SER A 44 25.94 -23.06 -51.64
C SER A 44 25.55 -21.73 -50.97
N THR A 45 26.59 -20.89 -50.85
CA THR A 45 26.75 -19.50 -51.33
C THR A 45 25.89 -18.36 -50.76
N ALA A 46 26.65 -17.42 -50.19
CA ALA A 46 26.51 -15.97 -50.28
C ALA A 46 25.27 -15.34 -49.61
N ASP A 47 25.52 -14.77 -48.43
CA ASP A 47 25.33 -13.32 -48.27
C ASP A 47 26.29 -12.80 -47.17
N GLU A 48 27.30 -12.04 -47.58
CA GLU A 48 28.02 -11.14 -46.69
C GLU A 48 27.13 -9.91 -46.48
N GLY A 49 26.30 -9.97 -45.45
CA GLY A 49 25.29 -8.93 -45.22
C GLY A 49 24.47 -9.17 -43.96
N ALA A 50 25.09 -9.51 -42.84
CA ALA A 50 24.41 -9.51 -41.54
C ALA A 50 25.31 -8.88 -40.48
N SER A 51 24.82 -7.75 -39.97
CA SER A 51 25.36 -6.84 -38.98
C SER A 51 26.24 -7.46 -37.88
N GLU A 52 27.42 -6.88 -37.68
CA GLU A 52 28.17 -6.93 -36.41
C GLU A 52 27.34 -6.47 -35.19
N GLY A 53 26.22 -5.77 -35.41
CA GLY A 53 25.27 -5.36 -34.37
C GLY A 53 24.56 -6.51 -33.64
N ASP A 54 24.48 -7.71 -34.22
CA ASP A 54 23.72 -8.83 -33.63
C ASP A 54 24.60 -9.75 -32.74
N ARG A 55 25.93 -9.63 -32.83
CA ARG A 55 26.86 -10.37 -31.94
C ARG A 55 27.05 -9.73 -30.57
N ILE A 56 26.63 -8.48 -30.40
CA ILE A 56 26.74 -7.75 -29.13
C ILE A 56 25.47 -7.94 -28.28
N ALA A 57 24.34 -8.35 -28.88
CA ALA A 57 23.04 -8.37 -28.19
C ALA A 57 22.80 -9.57 -27.25
N ASN A 58 23.65 -10.60 -27.25
CA ASN A 58 23.46 -11.79 -26.39
C ASN A 58 24.77 -12.37 -25.82
N GLN A 59 25.61 -11.53 -25.21
CA GLN A 59 26.72 -12.02 -24.38
C GLN A 59 26.20 -12.45 -23.00
N SER A 60 25.71 -13.70 -22.89
CA SER A 60 25.34 -14.28 -21.59
C SER A 60 26.54 -14.97 -20.94
N ILE A 61 26.85 -14.63 -19.69
CA ILE A 61 27.88 -15.29 -18.89
C ILE A 61 27.20 -16.31 -17.97
N ARG A 62 27.65 -17.57 -18.00
CA ARG A 62 27.17 -18.60 -17.08
C ARG A 62 27.89 -18.46 -15.74
N VAL A 63 27.14 -18.07 -14.71
CA VAL A 63 27.63 -17.89 -13.34
C VAL A 63 27.15 -19.07 -12.47
N ASN A 64 27.98 -19.56 -11.54
CA ASN A 64 27.55 -20.57 -10.56
C ASN A 64 26.55 -19.94 -9.56
N VAL A 65 25.52 -20.68 -9.19
CA VAL A 65 24.51 -20.28 -8.20
C VAL A 65 25.18 -19.90 -6.88
N ASP A 66 26.17 -20.67 -6.42
CA ASP A 66 26.90 -20.40 -5.17
C ASP A 66 27.59 -19.01 -5.19
N THR A 67 28.00 -18.54 -6.37
CA THR A 67 28.63 -17.23 -6.52
C THR A 67 27.61 -16.10 -6.36
N LEU A 68 26.40 -16.26 -6.91
CA LEU A 68 25.31 -15.31 -6.72
C LEU A 68 24.84 -15.27 -5.26
N GLU A 69 24.77 -16.43 -4.58
CA GLU A 69 24.45 -16.50 -3.15
C GLU A 69 25.52 -15.82 -2.28
N HIS A 70 26.80 -16.03 -2.59
CA HIS A 70 27.88 -15.34 -1.90
C HIS A 70 27.85 -13.83 -2.12
N LEU A 71 27.59 -13.37 -3.35
CA LEU A 71 27.39 -11.95 -3.65
C LEU A 71 26.25 -11.35 -2.83
N MET A 72 25.10 -12.04 -2.74
CA MET A 72 23.98 -11.58 -1.91
C MET A 72 24.33 -11.51 -0.42
N THR A 73 25.11 -12.47 0.07
CA THR A 73 25.59 -12.45 1.46
C THR A 73 26.48 -11.23 1.69
N MET A 74 27.42 -10.95 0.79
CA MET A 74 28.29 -9.78 0.88
C MET A 74 27.52 -8.46 0.76
N VAL A 75 26.53 -8.37 -0.15
CA VAL A 75 25.64 -7.20 -0.23
C VAL A 75 24.88 -7.01 1.07
N SER A 76 24.36 -8.10 1.67
CA SER A 76 23.64 -8.03 2.94
C SER A 76 24.55 -7.57 4.07
N GLU A 77 25.79 -8.06 4.14
CA GLU A 77 26.80 -7.59 5.10
C GLU A 77 27.21 -6.14 4.84
N LEU A 78 27.27 -5.69 3.58
CA LEU A 78 27.52 -4.30 3.22
C LEU A 78 26.38 -3.38 3.65
N VAL A 79 25.13 -3.80 3.46
CA VAL A 79 23.94 -3.08 3.94
C VAL A 79 23.98 -2.97 5.47
N LEU A 80 24.32 -4.05 6.18
CA LEU A 80 24.51 -4.02 7.63
C LEU A 80 25.62 -3.03 8.00
N THR A 81 26.80 -3.15 7.39
CA THR A 81 27.97 -2.27 7.65
C THR A 81 27.63 -0.80 7.42
N ARG A 82 26.94 -0.49 6.31
CA ARG A 82 26.41 0.84 6.01
C ARG A 82 25.50 1.34 7.13
N ASN A 83 24.57 0.52 7.61
CA ASN A 83 23.67 0.91 8.71
C ASN A 83 24.45 1.18 10.00
N GLN A 84 25.46 0.35 10.34
CA GLN A 84 26.32 0.61 11.51
C GLN A 84 27.05 1.96 11.39
N LEU A 85 27.59 2.27 10.20
CA LEU A 85 28.29 3.53 9.96
C LEU A 85 27.36 4.74 10.03
N LEU A 86 26.15 4.62 9.51
CA LEU A 86 25.12 5.65 9.64
C LEU A 86 24.73 5.87 11.10
N GLU A 87 24.64 4.80 11.90
CA GLU A 87 24.36 4.90 13.33
C GLU A 87 25.49 5.61 14.08
N ILE A 88 26.76 5.23 13.83
CA ILE A 88 27.93 5.89 14.42
C ILE A 88 27.95 7.38 14.07
N SER A 89 27.68 7.73 12.80
CA SER A 89 27.62 9.13 12.36
C SER A 89 26.48 9.90 13.01
N ARG A 90 25.32 9.26 13.25
CA ARG A 90 24.21 9.89 14.00
C ARG A 90 24.59 10.16 15.45
N ARG A 91 25.33 9.25 16.10
CA ARG A 91 25.74 9.40 17.51
C ARG A 91 26.81 10.48 17.72
N ASN A 92 27.69 10.69 16.74
CA ASN A 92 28.83 11.60 16.89
C ASN A 92 28.59 13.03 16.37
N GLU A 93 27.40 13.37 15.86
CA GLU A 93 27.05 14.65 15.21
C GLU A 93 28.04 15.14 14.12
N ASP A 94 28.98 14.29 13.69
CA ASP A 94 30.01 14.65 12.73
C ASP A 94 29.41 14.95 11.35
N THR A 95 29.52 16.20 10.95
CA THR A 95 28.94 16.70 9.68
C THR A 95 29.77 16.27 8.47
N GLU A 96 31.08 16.02 8.65
CA GLU A 96 32.01 15.67 7.58
C GLU A 96 31.73 14.29 6.95
N PHE A 97 31.28 13.32 7.76
CA PHE A 97 31.00 11.96 7.27
C PHE A 97 29.61 11.79 6.67
N LYS A 98 28.68 12.74 6.86
CA LYS A 98 27.30 12.64 6.35
C LYS A 98 27.24 12.48 4.83
N VAL A 99 27.98 13.31 4.09
CA VAL A 99 27.97 13.29 2.61
C VAL A 99 28.61 12.01 2.04
N PRO A 100 29.81 11.57 2.49
CA PRO A 100 30.37 10.28 2.09
C PRO A 100 29.49 9.07 2.43
N LEU A 101 28.86 9.06 3.62
CA LEU A 101 27.96 7.97 4.02
C LEU A 101 26.68 7.92 3.20
N GLN A 102 26.13 9.08 2.81
CA GLN A 102 25.01 9.12 1.89
C GLN A 102 25.38 8.59 0.50
N ARG A 103 26.61 8.85 0.02
CA ARG A 103 27.10 8.24 -1.22
C ARG A 103 27.28 6.73 -1.09
N LEU A 104 27.87 6.25 0.00
CA LEU A 104 27.99 4.82 0.29
C LEU A 104 26.62 4.15 0.31
N SER A 105 25.63 4.82 0.90
CA SER A 105 24.24 4.39 0.93
C SER A 105 23.67 4.19 -0.47
N ASN A 106 23.80 5.19 -1.34
CA ASN A 106 23.28 5.11 -2.70
C ASN A 106 23.97 4.01 -3.52
N VAL A 107 25.31 3.92 -3.44
CA VAL A 107 26.09 2.87 -4.15
C VAL A 107 25.72 1.48 -3.64
N THR A 108 25.49 1.32 -2.34
CA THR A 108 25.06 0.04 -1.75
C THR A 108 23.67 -0.36 -2.24
N ALA A 109 22.74 0.60 -2.35
CA ALA A 109 21.40 0.35 -2.88
C ALA A 109 21.43 -0.04 -4.38
N GLU A 110 22.22 0.67 -5.19
CA GLU A 110 22.43 0.33 -6.61
C GLU A 110 23.06 -1.06 -6.78
N LEU A 111 24.07 -1.38 -5.97
CA LEU A 111 24.70 -2.70 -5.97
C LEU A 111 23.68 -3.79 -5.60
N GLN A 112 22.86 -3.54 -4.57
CA GLN A 112 21.82 -4.45 -4.15
C GLN A 112 20.78 -4.70 -5.26
N GLU A 113 20.29 -3.64 -5.90
CA GLU A 113 19.36 -3.76 -7.02
C GLU A 113 19.98 -4.55 -8.19
N GLY A 114 21.24 -4.26 -8.51
CA GLY A 114 22.00 -4.96 -9.55
C GLY A 114 22.12 -6.46 -9.29
N VAL A 115 22.54 -6.86 -8.08
CA VAL A 115 22.66 -8.29 -7.75
C VAL A 115 21.27 -8.96 -7.69
N MET A 116 20.25 -8.26 -7.19
CA MET A 116 18.86 -8.77 -7.21
C MET A 116 18.39 -9.06 -8.63
N LYS A 117 18.55 -8.12 -9.58
CA LYS A 117 18.20 -8.34 -11.00
C LYS A 117 18.92 -9.56 -11.59
N THR A 118 20.19 -9.76 -11.26
CA THR A 118 20.93 -10.95 -11.74
C THR A 118 20.45 -12.29 -11.14
N ARG A 119 19.75 -12.26 -10.01
CA ARG A 119 19.17 -13.45 -9.36
C ARG A 119 17.75 -13.75 -9.83
N MET A 120 17.05 -12.75 -10.37
CA MET A 120 15.68 -12.91 -10.84
C MET A 120 15.57 -13.96 -11.95
N GLN A 121 14.47 -14.70 -11.94
CA GLN A 121 14.11 -15.66 -12.97
C GLN A 121 12.67 -15.43 -13.42
N PRO A 122 12.35 -15.64 -14.71
CA PRO A 122 10.98 -15.56 -15.18
C PRO A 122 10.09 -16.58 -14.48
N ILE A 123 8.94 -16.12 -13.98
CA ILE A 123 7.96 -16.94 -13.28
C ILE A 123 7.40 -18.08 -14.14
N GLY A 124 7.45 -17.95 -15.47
CA GLY A 124 7.08 -18.99 -16.41
C GLY A 124 7.77 -20.33 -16.15
N ASN A 125 8.98 -20.32 -15.56
CA ASN A 125 9.69 -21.53 -15.14
C ASN A 125 8.94 -22.34 -14.06
N ALA A 126 8.17 -21.69 -13.19
CA ALA A 126 7.33 -22.38 -12.22
C ALA A 126 6.10 -23.04 -12.87
N TRP A 127 5.66 -22.52 -14.02
CA TRP A 127 4.39 -22.89 -14.65
C TRP A 127 4.56 -23.89 -15.79
N GLN A 128 5.79 -24.21 -16.21
CA GLN A 128 6.11 -25.12 -17.33
C GLN A 128 5.39 -26.48 -17.26
N LYS A 129 5.13 -27.00 -16.06
CA LYS A 129 4.46 -28.30 -15.87
C LYS A 129 2.93 -28.20 -15.90
N LEU A 130 2.36 -27.02 -15.69
CA LEU A 130 0.92 -26.83 -15.53
C LEU A 130 0.11 -27.23 -16.78
N PRO A 131 0.52 -26.91 -18.03
CA PRO A 131 -0.23 -27.33 -19.21
C PRO A 131 -0.41 -28.85 -19.31
N ARG A 132 0.62 -29.61 -18.94
CA ARG A 132 0.55 -31.07 -18.91
C ARG A 132 -0.39 -31.57 -17.81
N ILE A 133 -0.28 -31.00 -16.61
CA ILE A 133 -1.13 -31.37 -15.47
C ILE A 133 -2.60 -31.08 -15.77
N VAL A 134 -2.91 -29.92 -16.36
CA VAL A 134 -4.29 -29.57 -16.74
C VAL A 134 -4.83 -30.50 -17.83
N ARG A 135 -4.01 -30.90 -18.80
CA ARG A 135 -4.41 -31.87 -19.83
C ARG A 135 -4.71 -33.26 -19.26
N ASP A 136 -3.89 -33.71 -18.30
CA ASP A 136 -4.07 -34.99 -17.62
C ASP A 136 -5.36 -34.95 -16.76
N LEU A 137 -5.59 -33.87 -15.99
CA LEU A 137 -6.79 -33.65 -15.18
C LEU A 137 -8.07 -33.51 -16.03
N SER A 138 -7.98 -32.80 -17.16
CA SER A 138 -9.08 -32.66 -18.12
C SER A 138 -9.58 -34.02 -18.62
N SER A 139 -8.64 -34.93 -18.89
CA SER A 139 -8.95 -36.31 -19.30
C SER A 139 -9.47 -37.17 -18.15
N GLU A 140 -8.89 -37.07 -16.96
CA GLU A 140 -9.27 -37.84 -15.77
C GLU A 140 -10.68 -37.48 -15.26
N LEU A 141 -11.02 -36.19 -15.27
CA LEU A 141 -12.30 -35.67 -14.76
C LEU A 141 -13.38 -35.60 -15.85
N GLY A 142 -13.03 -35.78 -17.12
CA GLY A 142 -13.95 -35.60 -18.24
C GLY A 142 -14.43 -34.16 -18.41
N LYS A 143 -13.59 -33.17 -18.13
CA LYS A 143 -13.90 -31.74 -18.25
C LYS A 143 -13.07 -31.11 -19.37
N GLN A 144 -13.69 -30.27 -20.19
CA GLN A 144 -12.95 -29.47 -21.19
C GLN A 144 -12.37 -28.22 -20.50
N ILE A 145 -11.03 -28.11 -20.45
CA ILE A 145 -10.34 -27.05 -19.71
C ILE A 145 -9.34 -26.33 -20.63
N GLU A 146 -9.44 -25.02 -20.70
CA GLU A 146 -8.46 -24.10 -21.29
C GLU A 146 -7.58 -23.49 -20.20
N LEU A 147 -6.26 -23.47 -20.42
CA LEU A 147 -5.31 -22.82 -19.53
C LEU A 147 -4.73 -21.59 -20.23
N GLU A 148 -5.08 -20.40 -19.74
CA GLU A 148 -4.51 -19.12 -20.18
C GLU A 148 -3.38 -18.72 -19.22
N MET A 149 -2.22 -18.35 -19.76
CA MET A 149 -1.08 -17.88 -18.98
C MET A 149 -0.61 -16.52 -19.48
N HIS A 150 -0.65 -15.51 -18.61
CA HIS A 150 -0.23 -14.14 -18.91
C HIS A 150 0.92 -13.71 -17.99
N GLY A 151 1.88 -12.95 -18.53
CA GLY A 151 3.00 -12.43 -17.77
C GLY A 151 4.01 -13.49 -17.33
N ALA A 152 4.24 -14.52 -18.16
CA ALA A 152 5.22 -15.59 -17.88
C ALA A 152 6.67 -15.08 -17.83
N ASP A 153 6.92 -13.90 -18.42
CA ASP A 153 8.16 -13.13 -18.40
C ASP A 153 8.38 -12.35 -17.10
N THR A 154 7.36 -12.23 -16.23
CA THR A 154 7.46 -11.55 -14.94
C THR A 154 8.59 -12.15 -14.10
N GLU A 155 9.55 -11.30 -13.74
CA GLU A 155 10.74 -11.68 -12.97
C GLU A 155 10.43 -11.88 -11.49
N LEU A 156 10.95 -12.96 -10.91
CA LEU A 156 10.78 -13.37 -9.51
C LEU A 156 12.08 -13.97 -8.96
N ASP A 157 12.36 -13.78 -7.67
CA ASP A 157 13.53 -14.38 -7.01
C ASP A 157 13.53 -15.90 -7.13
N ARG A 158 14.69 -16.50 -7.42
CA ARG A 158 14.85 -17.96 -7.59
C ARG A 158 14.30 -18.78 -6.41
N GLN A 159 14.59 -18.37 -5.17
CA GLN A 159 14.18 -19.12 -3.98
C GLN A 159 12.67 -19.03 -3.79
N VAL A 160 12.10 -17.86 -4.06
CA VAL A 160 10.64 -17.67 -4.07
C VAL A 160 9.99 -18.50 -5.19
N LEU A 161 10.60 -18.54 -6.36
CA LEU A 161 10.16 -19.34 -7.51
C LEU A 161 10.16 -20.84 -7.20
N ASP A 162 11.10 -21.34 -6.40
CA ASP A 162 11.10 -22.73 -5.95
C ASP A 162 10.01 -23.03 -4.92
N LEU A 163 9.75 -22.10 -4.00
CA LEU A 163 8.70 -22.24 -2.97
C LEU A 163 7.27 -22.10 -3.52
N ILE A 164 7.08 -21.37 -4.63
CA ILE A 164 5.75 -21.09 -5.19
C ILE A 164 5.23 -22.18 -6.16
N LYS A 165 6.12 -23.04 -6.69
CA LYS A 165 5.78 -24.11 -7.65
C LYS A 165 4.67 -25.04 -7.16
N ASP A 166 4.81 -25.53 -5.93
CA ASP A 166 3.86 -26.47 -5.34
C ASP A 166 2.51 -25.79 -5.02
N PRO A 167 2.47 -24.61 -4.37
CA PRO A 167 1.25 -23.80 -4.22
C PRO A 167 0.46 -23.60 -5.51
N LEU A 168 1.13 -23.18 -6.59
CA LEU A 168 0.48 -22.91 -7.88
C LEU A 168 -0.12 -24.17 -8.50
N THR A 169 0.65 -25.27 -8.46
CA THR A 169 0.17 -26.56 -8.94
C THR A 169 -1.09 -27.00 -8.20
N HIS A 170 -1.13 -26.76 -6.88
CA HIS A 170 -2.26 -27.14 -6.07
C HIS A 170 -3.50 -26.24 -6.31
N MET A 171 -3.34 -24.92 -6.45
CA MET A 171 -4.46 -24.03 -6.76
C MET A 171 -5.06 -24.32 -8.15
N VAL A 172 -4.23 -24.53 -9.17
CA VAL A 172 -4.70 -24.88 -10.52
C VAL A 172 -5.44 -26.22 -10.50
N ARG A 173 -4.96 -27.19 -9.72
CA ARG A 173 -5.68 -28.45 -9.51
C ARG A 173 -7.03 -28.22 -8.84
N ASN A 174 -7.11 -27.42 -7.78
CA ASN A 174 -8.37 -27.13 -7.11
C ASN A 174 -9.39 -26.43 -8.04
N SER A 175 -8.93 -25.51 -8.89
CA SER A 175 -9.78 -24.92 -9.93
C SER A 175 -10.27 -25.96 -10.93
N ALA A 176 -9.44 -26.93 -11.33
CA ALA A 176 -9.85 -28.02 -12.23
C ALA A 176 -10.79 -29.05 -11.58
N ASP A 177 -10.47 -29.51 -10.37
CA ASP A 177 -11.20 -30.56 -9.64
C ASP A 177 -12.55 -30.04 -9.11
N HIS A 178 -12.52 -28.90 -8.41
CA HIS A 178 -13.66 -28.38 -7.65
C HIS A 178 -14.27 -27.10 -8.24
N GLY A 179 -13.44 -26.22 -8.82
CA GLY A 179 -13.90 -24.96 -9.40
C GLY A 179 -14.79 -25.19 -10.63
N LEU A 180 -14.24 -25.84 -11.66
CA LEU A 180 -14.94 -26.04 -12.94
C LEU A 180 -16.03 -27.12 -12.85
N GLU A 181 -17.16 -26.84 -13.50
CA GLU A 181 -18.27 -27.79 -13.64
C GLU A 181 -18.05 -28.77 -14.80
N THR A 182 -18.83 -29.84 -14.84
CA THR A 182 -18.82 -30.74 -16.02
C THR A 182 -19.46 -30.06 -17.23
N PRO A 183 -19.14 -30.46 -18.47
CA PRO A 183 -19.75 -29.89 -19.68
C PRO A 183 -21.29 -29.79 -19.63
N ALA A 184 -21.94 -30.83 -19.10
CA ALA A 184 -23.40 -30.87 -18.95
C ALA A 184 -23.92 -29.84 -17.91
N GLU A 185 -23.25 -29.72 -16.76
CA GLU A 185 -23.58 -28.73 -15.72
C GLU A 185 -23.36 -27.29 -16.22
N ARG A 186 -22.31 -27.06 -17.02
CA ARG A 186 -22.00 -25.75 -17.62
C ARG A 186 -23.07 -25.30 -18.59
N LEU A 187 -23.46 -26.17 -19.52
CA LEU A 187 -24.54 -25.91 -20.48
C LEU A 187 -25.87 -25.65 -19.76
N ALA A 188 -26.19 -26.42 -18.72
CA ALA A 188 -27.39 -26.21 -17.92
C ALA A 188 -27.40 -24.84 -17.20
N SER A 189 -26.22 -24.30 -16.89
CA SER A 189 -26.04 -22.99 -16.25
C SER A 189 -25.84 -21.85 -17.25
N GLY A 190 -26.02 -22.09 -18.56
CA GLY A 190 -25.86 -21.08 -19.62
C GLY A 190 -24.41 -20.73 -19.96
N LYS A 191 -23.42 -21.51 -19.50
CA LYS A 191 -22.00 -21.31 -19.77
C LYS A 191 -21.53 -22.12 -20.98
N GLY A 192 -20.42 -21.69 -21.58
CA GLY A 192 -19.74 -22.45 -22.63
C GLY A 192 -19.24 -23.81 -22.13
N GLU A 193 -19.18 -24.80 -23.02
CA GLU A 193 -18.77 -26.17 -22.72
C GLU A 193 -17.32 -26.25 -22.16
N GLN A 194 -16.46 -25.35 -22.63
CA GLN A 194 -15.07 -25.21 -22.17
C GLN A 194 -15.00 -24.30 -20.93
N GLY A 195 -14.36 -24.82 -19.87
CA GLY A 195 -13.96 -24.03 -18.70
C GLY A 195 -12.60 -23.39 -18.92
N THR A 196 -12.37 -22.23 -18.32
CA THR A 196 -11.12 -21.47 -18.46
C THR A 196 -10.48 -21.30 -17.09
N ILE A 197 -9.20 -21.65 -16.98
CA ILE A 197 -8.34 -21.31 -15.85
C ILE A 197 -7.32 -20.30 -16.35
N ARG A 198 -7.33 -19.10 -15.78
CA ARG A 198 -6.41 -18.02 -16.09
C ARG A 198 -5.37 -17.87 -14.99
N LEU A 199 -4.11 -17.87 -15.38
CA LEU A 199 -2.97 -17.61 -14.52
C LEU A 199 -2.25 -16.36 -15.01
N SER A 200 -2.20 -15.31 -14.20
CA SER A 200 -1.56 -14.05 -14.57
C SER A 200 -0.56 -13.63 -13.50
N ALA A 201 0.61 -13.14 -13.92
CA ALA A 201 1.58 -12.49 -13.05
C ALA A 201 1.95 -11.11 -13.59
N TYR A 202 2.13 -10.14 -12.69
CA TYR A 202 2.58 -8.80 -13.04
C TYR A 202 3.18 -8.08 -11.82
N HIS A 203 3.90 -6.98 -12.05
CA HIS A 203 4.45 -6.14 -10.98
C HIS A 203 3.50 -4.98 -10.66
N GLU A 204 3.19 -4.76 -9.39
CA GLU A 204 2.34 -3.66 -8.91
C GLU A 204 2.82 -3.18 -7.54
N GLY A 205 3.14 -1.89 -7.40
CA GLY A 205 3.44 -1.26 -6.11
C GLY A 205 4.57 -1.93 -5.31
N GLY A 206 5.66 -2.36 -5.96
CA GLY A 206 6.77 -3.06 -5.30
C GLY A 206 6.47 -4.53 -4.91
N HIS A 207 5.33 -5.06 -5.38
CA HIS A 207 4.93 -6.44 -5.20
C HIS A 207 4.78 -7.15 -6.55
N ILE A 208 5.00 -8.45 -6.54
CA ILE A 208 4.65 -9.37 -7.62
C ILE A 208 3.27 -9.90 -7.28
N ILE A 209 2.30 -9.60 -8.14
CA ILE A 209 0.93 -10.07 -8.03
C ILE A 209 0.79 -11.29 -8.91
N ILE A 210 0.37 -12.42 -8.32
CA ILE A 210 0.06 -13.65 -9.02
C ILE A 210 -1.42 -13.93 -8.80
N CYS A 211 -2.21 -13.95 -9.87
CA CYS A 211 -3.64 -14.21 -9.83
C CYS A 211 -3.97 -15.52 -10.56
N ILE A 212 -4.74 -16.36 -9.89
CA ILE A 212 -5.29 -17.62 -10.41
C ILE A 212 -6.80 -17.45 -10.41
N ALA A 213 -7.41 -17.41 -11.59
CA ALA A 213 -8.85 -17.25 -11.74
C ALA A 213 -9.44 -18.40 -12.55
N ASP A 214 -10.66 -18.82 -12.20
CA ASP A 214 -11.46 -19.76 -12.97
C ASP A 214 -12.86 -19.21 -13.21
N ASN A 215 -13.50 -19.62 -14.30
CA ASN A 215 -14.90 -19.30 -14.62
C ASN A 215 -15.88 -20.41 -14.21
N GLY A 216 -15.56 -21.10 -13.11
CA GLY A 216 -16.30 -22.25 -12.59
C GLY A 216 -17.52 -21.87 -11.77
N ARG A 217 -17.95 -22.78 -10.89
CA ARG A 217 -19.13 -22.59 -10.03
C ARG A 217 -18.91 -21.63 -8.86
N GLY A 218 -17.66 -21.23 -8.62
CA GLY A 218 -17.25 -20.50 -7.42
C GLY A 218 -17.28 -21.36 -6.16
N LEU A 219 -17.01 -20.72 -5.02
CA LEU A 219 -17.01 -21.36 -3.71
C LEU A 219 -18.44 -21.53 -3.20
N ASN A 220 -18.73 -22.71 -2.66
CA ASN A 220 -20.01 -22.96 -1.99
C ASN A 220 -19.96 -22.39 -0.57
N THR A 221 -20.41 -21.14 -0.41
CA THR A 221 -20.44 -20.42 0.86
C THR A 221 -21.20 -21.20 1.94
N GLU A 222 -22.34 -21.83 1.63
CA GLU A 222 -23.13 -22.60 2.61
C GLU A 222 -22.38 -23.82 3.16
N LYS A 223 -21.68 -24.57 2.30
CA LYS A 223 -20.84 -25.70 2.76
C LYS A 223 -19.69 -25.22 3.63
N ILE A 224 -19.08 -24.08 3.31
CA ILE A 224 -18.02 -23.49 4.12
C ILE A 224 -18.58 -23.08 5.49
N LYS A 225 -19.76 -22.44 5.52
CA LYS A 225 -20.45 -22.06 6.76
C LYS A 225 -20.73 -23.27 7.65
N ALA A 226 -21.39 -24.29 7.10
CA ALA A 226 -21.72 -25.52 7.83
C ALA A 226 -20.45 -26.22 8.37
N LYS A 227 -19.38 -26.26 7.57
CA LYS A 227 -18.11 -26.84 8.00
C LYS A 227 -17.43 -26.02 9.10
N ALA A 228 -17.44 -24.70 9.01
CA ALA A 228 -16.85 -23.81 10.02
C ALA A 228 -17.52 -23.97 11.39
N ILE A 229 -18.86 -24.10 11.41
CA ILE A 229 -19.62 -24.38 12.63
C ILE A 229 -19.28 -25.78 13.17
N SER A 230 -19.30 -26.81 12.31
CA SER A 230 -19.00 -28.20 12.74
C SER A 230 -17.58 -28.39 13.27
N SER A 231 -16.64 -27.57 12.79
CA SER A 231 -15.23 -27.58 13.19
C SER A 231 -14.96 -26.68 14.41
N GLY A 232 -15.98 -26.00 14.94
CA GLY A 232 -15.85 -25.13 16.11
C GLY A 232 -15.01 -23.86 15.87
N LEU A 233 -14.85 -23.43 14.62
CA LEU A 233 -14.07 -22.23 14.28
C LEU A 233 -14.83 -20.92 14.52
N VAL A 234 -16.17 -20.98 14.50
CA VAL A 234 -17.05 -19.83 14.62
C VAL A 234 -18.43 -20.29 15.10
N THR A 235 -19.11 -19.45 15.88
CA THR A 235 -20.50 -19.68 16.30
C THR A 235 -21.50 -19.22 15.24
N GLU A 236 -22.73 -19.73 15.30
CA GLU A 236 -23.79 -19.35 14.35
C GLU A 236 -24.10 -17.84 14.41
N ALA A 237 -24.11 -17.26 15.62
CA ALA A 237 -24.33 -15.83 15.84
C ALA A 237 -23.19 -14.93 15.30
N GLU A 238 -21.93 -15.38 15.38
CA GLU A 238 -20.79 -14.67 14.79
C GLU A 238 -20.82 -14.74 13.27
N LEU A 239 -21.25 -15.88 12.72
CA LEU A 239 -21.27 -16.14 11.29
C LEU A 239 -22.34 -15.32 10.55
N GLU A 240 -23.45 -14.99 11.19
CA GLU A 240 -24.46 -14.05 10.66
C GLU A 240 -23.93 -12.61 10.51
N LYS A 241 -22.94 -12.22 11.32
CA LYS A 241 -22.32 -10.89 11.27
C LYS A 241 -21.16 -10.80 10.27
N MET A 242 -20.72 -11.92 9.69
CA MET A 242 -19.56 -11.97 8.79
C MET A 242 -19.95 -11.73 7.33
N SER A 243 -19.08 -11.03 6.61
CA SER A 243 -19.19 -10.90 5.15
C SER A 243 -18.78 -12.19 4.44
N GLU A 244 -19.23 -12.39 3.20
CA GLU A 244 -18.83 -13.56 2.40
C GLU A 244 -17.32 -13.69 2.23
N ALA A 245 -16.62 -12.56 2.05
CA ALA A 245 -15.16 -12.55 1.97
C ALA A 245 -14.48 -13.04 3.26
N GLN A 246 -15.05 -12.74 4.44
CA GLN A 246 -14.56 -13.27 5.71
C GLN A 246 -14.82 -14.77 5.82
N ILE A 247 -15.99 -15.23 5.36
CA ILE A 247 -16.34 -16.66 5.36
C ILE A 247 -15.42 -17.45 4.42
N HIS A 248 -15.13 -16.93 3.22
CA HIS A 248 -14.24 -17.61 2.27
C HIS A 248 -12.81 -17.77 2.81
N LYS A 249 -12.35 -16.90 3.73
CA LYS A 249 -11.03 -17.05 4.36
C LYS A 249 -10.90 -18.29 5.25
N PHE A 250 -12.00 -18.90 5.71
CA PHE A 250 -11.94 -20.13 6.48
C PHE A 250 -11.32 -21.31 5.70
N ILE A 251 -11.30 -21.27 4.36
CA ILE A 251 -10.63 -22.31 3.57
C ILE A 251 -9.14 -22.44 3.88
N PHE A 252 -8.51 -21.36 4.36
CA PHE A 252 -7.10 -21.34 4.75
C PHE A 252 -6.86 -21.74 6.21
N ALA A 253 -7.92 -22.10 6.95
CA ALA A 253 -7.77 -22.56 8.33
C ALA A 253 -7.15 -23.98 8.36
N PRO A 254 -6.27 -24.28 9.36
CA PRO A 254 -5.64 -25.59 9.46
C PRO A 254 -6.65 -26.73 9.48
N GLY A 255 -6.43 -27.75 8.64
CA GLY A 255 -7.33 -28.91 8.56
C GLY A 255 -8.73 -28.62 8.00
N PHE A 256 -8.98 -27.41 7.47
CA PHE A 256 -10.25 -27.08 6.84
C PHE A 256 -10.32 -27.65 5.43
N SER A 257 -11.23 -28.61 5.22
CA SER A 257 -11.57 -29.15 3.91
C SER A 257 -13.07 -29.40 3.82
N THR A 258 -13.65 -29.05 2.68
CA THR A 258 -15.07 -29.28 2.37
C THR A 258 -15.31 -30.64 1.71
N ALA A 259 -14.26 -31.43 1.47
CA ALA A 259 -14.37 -32.75 0.87
C ALA A 259 -14.94 -33.79 1.86
N ALA A 260 -15.96 -34.54 1.44
CA ALA A 260 -16.61 -35.58 2.26
C ALA A 260 -15.77 -36.88 2.39
N ALA A 261 -14.79 -37.09 1.51
CA ALA A 261 -13.87 -38.22 1.53
C ALA A 261 -12.45 -37.77 1.12
N ILE A 262 -11.43 -38.40 1.70
CA ILE A 262 -10.03 -38.20 1.32
C ILE A 262 -9.84 -38.88 -0.04
N THR A 263 -9.73 -38.11 -1.13
CA THR A 263 -9.40 -38.65 -2.44
C THR A 263 -7.96 -39.14 -2.46
N SER A 264 -7.71 -40.27 -3.13
CA SER A 264 -6.40 -40.93 -3.25
C SER A 264 -5.30 -40.04 -3.86
N VAL A 265 -5.69 -38.95 -4.53
CA VAL A 265 -4.80 -37.98 -5.20
C VAL A 265 -4.36 -36.84 -4.25
N SER A 266 -5.01 -36.68 -3.09
CA SER A 266 -4.68 -35.68 -2.03
C SER A 266 -3.75 -36.22 -0.93
N GLY A 267 -3.28 -37.46 -1.05
CA GLY A 267 -2.51 -38.20 -0.04
C GLY A 267 -1.08 -37.70 0.28
N ARG A 268 -0.73 -36.45 -0.04
CA ARG A 268 0.51 -35.80 0.41
C ARG A 268 0.30 -34.69 1.45
N GLY A 269 -0.92 -34.47 1.91
CA GLY A 269 -1.19 -33.52 3.00
C GLY A 269 -1.00 -32.05 2.61
N VAL A 270 -1.26 -31.69 1.35
CA VAL A 270 -1.22 -30.29 0.91
C VAL A 270 -2.66 -29.76 0.91
N GLY A 271 -3.07 -29.17 2.03
CA GLY A 271 -4.30 -28.39 2.11
C GLY A 271 -4.05 -26.92 1.74
N MET A 272 -5.11 -26.12 1.72
CA MET A 272 -4.99 -24.67 1.50
C MET A 272 -4.30 -23.96 2.67
N ASP A 273 -4.25 -24.59 3.83
CA ASP A 273 -3.43 -24.20 4.98
C ASP A 273 -1.91 -24.28 4.69
N VAL A 274 -1.46 -25.34 4.01
CA VAL A 274 -0.06 -25.50 3.60
C VAL A 274 0.31 -24.46 2.55
N VAL A 275 -0.59 -24.21 1.59
CA VAL A 275 -0.40 -23.15 0.60
C VAL A 275 -0.22 -21.80 1.28
N ARG A 276 -1.14 -21.41 2.18
CA ARG A 276 -1.01 -20.18 2.94
C ARG A 276 0.31 -20.12 3.72
N THR A 277 0.66 -21.20 4.41
CA THR A 277 1.91 -21.26 5.20
C THR A 277 3.16 -21.10 4.33
N ASN A 278 3.14 -21.57 3.08
CA ASN A 278 4.23 -21.36 2.14
C ASN A 278 4.29 -19.91 1.62
N ILE A 279 3.13 -19.29 1.40
CA ILE A 279 3.05 -17.87 1.01
C ILE A 279 3.50 -16.95 2.16
N ASP A 280 3.07 -17.23 3.39
CA ASP A 280 3.47 -16.46 4.57
C ASP A 280 5.00 -16.59 4.81
N GLN A 281 5.61 -17.75 4.52
CA GLN A 281 7.06 -17.96 4.64
C GLN A 281 7.91 -17.11 3.70
N ILE A 282 7.37 -16.71 2.56
CA ILE A 282 8.05 -15.83 1.61
C ILE A 282 7.70 -14.35 1.85
N GLY A 283 7.01 -14.04 2.96
CA GLY A 283 6.55 -12.69 3.27
C GLY A 283 5.41 -12.21 2.36
N GLY A 284 4.75 -13.14 1.68
CA GLY A 284 3.62 -12.84 0.80
C GLY A 284 2.29 -12.82 1.55
N THR A 285 1.25 -12.35 0.87
CA THR A 285 -0.14 -12.44 1.33
C THR A 285 -0.99 -13.15 0.30
N ILE A 286 -2.04 -13.85 0.75
CA ILE A 286 -3.00 -14.55 -0.11
C ILE A 286 -4.41 -14.05 0.21
N ASP A 287 -5.16 -13.73 -0.85
CA ASP A 287 -6.56 -13.32 -0.77
C ASP A 287 -7.39 -14.11 -1.78
N ILE A 288 -8.68 -14.26 -1.50
CA ILE A 288 -9.60 -14.99 -2.37
C ILE A 288 -10.90 -14.21 -2.54
N LYS A 289 -11.36 -14.16 -3.79
CA LYS A 289 -12.67 -13.62 -4.17
C LYS A 289 -13.40 -14.68 -4.95
N SER A 290 -14.66 -14.93 -4.63
CA SER A 290 -15.46 -15.87 -5.39
C SER A 290 -16.91 -15.43 -5.44
N VAL A 291 -17.52 -15.59 -6.61
CA VAL A 291 -18.93 -15.30 -6.84
C VAL A 291 -19.59 -16.60 -7.32
N ALA A 292 -20.66 -17.00 -6.64
CA ALA A 292 -21.36 -18.23 -6.94
C ALA A 292 -21.90 -18.19 -8.39
N GLY A 293 -21.59 -19.23 -9.16
CA GLY A 293 -21.97 -19.33 -10.56
C GLY A 293 -21.11 -18.51 -11.52
N GLU A 294 -20.17 -17.68 -11.08
CA GLU A 294 -19.25 -16.94 -11.99
C GLU A 294 -17.81 -17.42 -11.89
N GLY A 295 -17.39 -17.93 -10.73
CA GLY A 295 -16.08 -18.55 -10.55
C GLY A 295 -15.35 -18.09 -9.28
N SER A 296 -14.05 -18.34 -9.25
CA SER A 296 -13.19 -17.94 -8.13
C SER A 296 -11.87 -17.35 -8.62
N SER A 297 -11.30 -16.44 -7.83
CA SER A 297 -10.04 -15.78 -8.07
C SER A 297 -9.23 -15.74 -6.78
N VAL A 298 -8.03 -16.33 -6.83
CA VAL A 298 -7.04 -16.30 -5.76
C VAL A 298 -5.92 -15.36 -6.17
N THR A 299 -5.64 -14.37 -5.32
CA THR A 299 -4.57 -13.39 -5.54
C THR A 299 -3.48 -13.57 -4.49
N ILE A 300 -2.25 -13.76 -4.94
CA ILE A 300 -1.05 -13.82 -4.11
C ILE A 300 -0.24 -12.55 -4.37
N LYS A 301 0.17 -11.87 -3.30
CA LYS A 301 1.06 -10.70 -3.36
C LYS A 301 2.37 -11.02 -2.69
N ILE A 302 3.48 -10.88 -3.40
CA ILE A 302 4.82 -11.19 -2.90
C ILE A 302 5.71 -9.94 -3.02
N PRO A 303 6.42 -9.51 -1.97
CA PRO A 303 7.37 -8.40 -2.07
C PRO A 303 8.50 -8.69 -3.07
N LEU A 304 8.94 -7.69 -3.86
CA LEU A 304 10.09 -7.84 -4.79
C LEU A 304 11.45 -7.95 -4.08
N THR A 305 11.55 -7.45 -2.84
CA THR A 305 12.82 -7.38 -2.11
C THR A 305 13.06 -8.65 -1.29
N LEU A 306 14.33 -9.05 -1.16
CA LEU A 306 14.73 -9.85 0.02
C LEU A 306 14.26 -9.09 1.24
N ALA A 307 13.62 -9.80 2.19
CA ALA A 307 12.75 -9.27 3.24
C ALA A 307 13.36 -8.12 4.08
N ILE A 308 13.54 -6.94 3.48
CA ILE A 308 13.91 -5.70 4.14
C ILE A 308 12.61 -5.03 4.51
N VAL A 309 12.41 -4.86 5.81
CA VAL A 309 11.20 -4.27 6.35
C VAL A 309 11.61 -3.05 7.16
N SER A 310 10.90 -1.93 6.99
CA SER A 310 11.05 -0.81 7.92
C SER A 310 10.39 -1.19 9.24
N ALA A 311 11.14 -1.15 10.33
CA ALA A 311 10.65 -1.50 11.65
C ALA A 311 10.97 -0.40 12.67
N LEU A 312 10.02 -0.18 13.58
CA LEU A 312 10.21 0.65 14.76
C LEU A 312 10.93 -0.17 15.84
N ILE A 313 12.09 0.31 16.29
CA ILE A 313 12.83 -0.32 17.38
C ILE A 313 12.26 0.15 18.72
N VAL A 314 11.87 -0.81 19.56
CA VAL A 314 11.26 -0.58 20.87
C VAL A 314 11.99 -1.35 21.96
N GLU A 315 11.83 -0.92 23.20
CA GLU A 315 12.45 -1.55 24.38
C GLU A 315 11.38 -2.16 25.30
N ALA A 316 11.63 -3.37 25.78
CA ALA A 316 10.86 -3.97 26.87
C ALA A 316 11.78 -4.79 27.78
N ALA A 317 11.73 -4.50 29.09
CA ALA A 317 12.57 -5.12 30.12
C ALA A 317 14.09 -5.02 29.83
N GLY A 318 14.54 -3.94 29.20
CA GLY A 318 15.94 -3.75 28.80
C GLY A 318 16.34 -4.43 27.48
N ASP A 319 15.48 -5.28 26.93
CA ASP A 319 15.70 -5.92 25.63
C ASP A 319 15.07 -5.10 24.49
N ARG A 320 15.73 -5.12 23.32
CA ARG A 320 15.25 -4.45 22.10
C ARG A 320 14.45 -5.40 21.22
N PHE A 321 13.35 -4.89 20.67
CA PHE A 321 12.46 -5.58 19.74
C PHE A 321 12.17 -4.70 18.53
N ALA A 322 11.82 -5.31 17.40
CA ALA A 322 11.40 -4.61 16.20
C ALA A 322 9.91 -4.81 15.96
N ILE A 323 9.15 -3.74 15.74
CA ILE A 323 7.74 -3.80 15.31
C ILE A 323 7.66 -3.30 13.87
N PRO A 324 7.10 -4.07 12.92
CA PRO A 324 6.95 -3.62 11.53
C PRO A 324 6.21 -2.29 11.45
N GLN A 325 6.83 -1.27 10.84
CA GLN A 325 6.29 0.10 10.81
C GLN A 325 4.92 0.17 10.13
N LEU A 326 4.69 -0.69 9.13
CA LEU A 326 3.40 -0.78 8.42
C LEU A 326 2.21 -1.09 9.35
N SER A 327 2.48 -1.76 10.48
CA SER A 327 1.45 -2.07 11.47
C SER A 327 1.22 -0.97 12.50
N VAL A 328 2.11 0.03 12.58
CA VAL A 328 2.07 1.11 13.57
C VAL A 328 1.27 2.28 13.02
N VAL A 329 0.16 2.60 13.69
CA VAL A 329 -0.70 3.74 13.34
C VAL A 329 -0.16 5.02 13.96
N GLU A 330 0.10 5.01 15.26
CA GLU A 330 0.62 6.17 15.99
C GLU A 330 1.34 5.75 17.28
N LEU A 331 2.15 6.66 17.82
CA LEU A 331 2.85 6.49 19.10
C LEU A 331 2.25 7.44 20.12
N VAL A 332 1.74 6.89 21.22
CA VAL A 332 1.14 7.66 22.30
C VAL A 332 2.00 7.53 23.54
N ARG A 333 2.29 8.64 24.20
CA ARG A 333 2.96 8.64 25.50
C ARG A 333 1.92 8.70 26.61
N ALA A 334 1.86 7.67 27.45
CA ALA A 334 1.03 7.70 28.64
C ALA A 334 1.69 8.62 29.69
N ARG A 335 0.91 9.52 30.29
CA ARG A 335 1.32 10.28 31.49
C ARG A 335 0.14 10.28 32.46
N ALA A 336 0.41 10.20 33.77
CA ALA A 336 -0.63 10.21 34.81
C ALA A 336 -1.53 11.47 34.78
N ASN A 337 -1.00 12.60 34.30
CA ASN A 337 -1.69 13.90 34.23
C ASN A 337 -2.04 14.36 32.80
N SER A 338 -2.10 13.46 31.82
CA SER A 338 -2.55 13.80 30.45
C SER A 338 -3.92 13.21 30.13
N GLU A 339 -4.55 13.70 29.06
CA GLU A 339 -5.81 13.15 28.53
C GLU A 339 -5.71 11.65 28.14
N HIS A 340 -4.49 11.15 27.95
CA HIS A 340 -4.17 9.77 27.59
C HIS A 340 -3.91 8.91 28.84
N ARG A 341 -4.95 8.73 29.66
CA ARG A 341 -4.89 7.90 30.86
C ARG A 341 -5.17 6.43 30.54
N ILE A 342 -4.35 5.54 31.09
CA ILE A 342 -4.62 4.10 31.09
C ILE A 342 -5.70 3.83 32.13
N GLU A 343 -6.88 3.43 31.67
CA GLU A 343 -7.98 2.97 32.50
C GLU A 343 -7.93 1.44 32.61
N ARG A 344 -8.45 0.87 33.70
CA ARG A 344 -8.63 -0.57 33.82
C ARG A 344 -10.11 -0.87 33.81
N ILE A 345 -10.54 -1.68 32.85
CA ILE A 345 -11.89 -2.23 32.82
C ILE A 345 -11.75 -3.72 33.13
N LYS A 346 -12.19 -4.14 34.32
CA LYS A 346 -11.89 -5.46 34.89
C LYS A 346 -10.36 -5.69 34.98
N ASP A 347 -9.86 -6.74 34.32
CA ASP A 347 -8.44 -7.10 34.26
C ASP A 347 -7.70 -6.55 33.03
N THR A 348 -8.41 -5.91 32.10
CA THR A 348 -7.83 -5.39 30.85
C THR A 348 -7.48 -3.92 30.99
N ALA A 349 -6.20 -3.60 30.75
CA ALA A 349 -5.76 -2.21 30.60
C ALA A 349 -6.28 -1.67 29.28
N VAL A 350 -6.90 -0.51 29.29
CA VAL A 350 -7.42 0.17 28.11
C VAL A 350 -6.95 1.62 28.11
N LEU A 351 -6.63 2.16 26.94
CA LEU A 351 -6.37 3.58 26.74
C LEU A 351 -7.61 4.20 26.12
N ARG A 352 -8.10 5.30 26.69
CA ARG A 352 -9.09 6.12 25.99
C ARG A 352 -8.37 7.02 25.00
N LEU A 353 -8.47 6.69 23.72
CA LEU A 353 -7.86 7.45 22.63
C LEU A 353 -8.98 7.99 21.75
N ARG A 354 -9.16 9.31 21.75
CA ARG A 354 -10.21 10.02 20.98
C ARG A 354 -11.62 9.42 21.20
N ASN A 355 -12.00 9.26 22.46
CA ASN A 355 -13.27 8.65 22.91
C ASN A 355 -13.50 7.19 22.50
N LYS A 356 -12.52 6.49 21.91
CA LYS A 356 -12.54 5.04 21.70
C LYS A 356 -11.69 4.34 22.75
N LEU A 357 -12.16 3.19 23.23
CA LEU A 357 -11.41 2.35 24.16
C LEU A 357 -10.47 1.46 23.34
N LEU A 358 -9.17 1.72 23.49
CA LEU A 358 -8.11 0.96 22.87
C LEU A 358 -7.57 -0.08 23.87
N PRO A 359 -7.71 -1.39 23.62
CA PRO A 359 -7.14 -2.40 24.51
C PRO A 359 -5.62 -2.33 24.50
N LEU A 360 -5.01 -2.40 25.68
CA LEU A 360 -3.56 -2.34 25.86
C LEU A 360 -2.99 -3.69 26.30
N ILE A 361 -1.83 -4.02 25.77
CA ILE A 361 -1.05 -5.17 26.19
C ILE A 361 0.38 -4.75 26.53
N HIS A 362 0.87 -5.15 27.70
CA HIS A 362 2.26 -4.89 28.07
C HIS A 362 3.15 -5.93 27.41
N LEU A 363 4.11 -5.48 26.58
CA LEU A 363 4.99 -6.37 25.83
C LEU A 363 5.77 -7.31 26.76
N LYS A 364 6.32 -6.79 27.87
CA LYS A 364 7.03 -7.60 28.87
C LYS A 364 6.19 -8.68 29.54
N LYS A 365 4.92 -8.39 29.83
CA LYS A 365 3.99 -9.39 30.41
C LYS A 365 3.62 -10.46 29.39
N LEU A 366 3.42 -10.04 28.14
CA LEU A 366 3.12 -10.95 27.04
C LEU A 366 4.27 -11.93 26.79
N LEU A 367 5.50 -11.42 26.81
CA LEU A 367 6.71 -12.20 26.60
C LEU A 367 7.19 -12.94 27.87
N LYS A 368 6.56 -12.70 29.03
CA LYS A 368 6.94 -13.28 30.33
C LYS A 368 8.41 -12.99 30.71
N ILE A 369 8.85 -11.79 30.40
CA ILE A 369 10.21 -11.27 30.67
C ILE A 369 10.18 -10.22 31.79
N ASP A 370 9.13 -10.23 32.63
CA ASP A 370 9.01 -9.30 33.73
C ASP A 370 9.75 -9.80 34.98
N ASP A 371 10.66 -8.96 35.51
CA ASP A 371 11.44 -9.28 36.72
C ASP A 371 10.65 -9.08 38.03
N GLY A 372 9.32 -9.01 37.98
CA GLY A 372 8.46 -8.77 39.15
C GLY A 372 8.54 -7.35 39.73
N ALA A 373 9.38 -6.46 39.19
CA ALA A 373 9.35 -5.03 39.50
C ALA A 373 8.02 -4.43 39.00
N ALA A 374 7.29 -3.74 39.89
CA ALA A 374 6.08 -3.04 39.53
C ALA A 374 6.38 -2.06 38.39
N SER A 375 5.97 -2.43 37.17
CA SER A 375 6.00 -1.53 36.03
C SER A 375 5.22 -0.30 36.42
N ASP A 376 5.85 0.85 36.43
CA ASP A 376 5.14 2.12 36.53
C ASP A 376 4.32 2.29 35.24
N PRO A 377 2.97 2.14 35.27
CA PRO A 377 2.16 2.35 34.09
C PRO A 377 2.17 3.83 33.66
N GLU A 378 2.74 4.73 34.47
CA GLU A 378 2.66 6.17 34.31
C GLU A 378 3.74 6.77 33.40
N ASN A 379 4.71 5.97 32.92
CA ASN A 379 5.83 6.44 32.08
C ASN A 379 6.13 5.59 30.83
N GLY A 380 5.23 4.71 30.42
CA GLY A 380 5.39 3.87 29.22
C GLY A 380 5.03 4.56 27.90
N PHE A 381 5.61 4.07 26.81
CA PHE A 381 5.17 4.39 25.45
C PHE A 381 4.15 3.35 24.99
N ILE A 382 3.14 3.79 24.25
CA ILE A 382 2.09 2.95 23.69
C ILE A 382 2.23 3.01 22.17
N VAL A 383 2.57 1.87 21.57
CA VAL A 383 2.57 1.69 20.13
C VAL A 383 1.18 1.27 19.70
N VAL A 384 0.43 2.16 19.06
CA VAL A 384 -0.91 1.84 18.54
C VAL A 384 -0.73 1.06 17.26
N THR A 385 -1.16 -0.20 17.27
CA THR A 385 -1.03 -1.12 16.14
C THR A 385 -2.38 -1.49 15.56
N GLN A 386 -2.45 -1.59 14.23
CA GLN A 386 -3.63 -2.04 13.50
C GLN A 386 -3.33 -3.30 12.70
N VAL A 387 -4.20 -4.29 12.87
CA VAL A 387 -4.14 -5.56 12.17
C VAL A 387 -5.53 -5.89 11.64
N GLY A 388 -5.71 -5.79 10.32
CA GLY A 388 -7.03 -5.90 9.70
C GLY A 388 -8.01 -4.87 10.29
N SER A 389 -9.10 -5.34 10.90
CA SER A 389 -10.10 -4.52 11.58
C SER A 389 -9.85 -4.33 13.08
N GLN A 390 -8.83 -4.97 13.65
CA GLN A 390 -8.51 -4.89 15.07
C GLN A 390 -7.45 -3.82 15.31
N THR A 391 -7.68 -2.96 16.31
CA THR A 391 -6.73 -1.94 16.76
C THR A 391 -6.47 -2.15 18.25
N PHE A 392 -5.20 -2.21 18.63
CA PHE A 392 -4.77 -2.39 20.01
C PHE A 392 -3.45 -1.66 20.26
N GLY A 393 -3.16 -1.34 21.52
CA GLY A 393 -1.91 -0.69 21.93
C GLY A 393 -0.94 -1.67 22.55
N ILE A 394 0.33 -1.61 22.15
CA ILE A 394 1.43 -2.35 22.78
C ILE A 394 2.18 -1.38 23.70
N VAL A 395 2.14 -1.64 25.00
CA VAL A 395 2.88 -0.86 25.99
C VAL A 395 4.32 -1.36 26.05
N VAL A 396 5.26 -0.46 25.79
CA VAL A 396 6.70 -0.67 25.77
C VAL A 396 7.39 0.32 26.72
N ASP A 397 8.58 -0.03 27.20
CA ASP A 397 9.33 0.79 28.14
C ASP A 397 10.02 1.97 27.43
N GLY A 398 10.43 1.78 26.17
CA GLY A 398 11.09 2.79 25.36
C GLY A 398 10.76 2.64 23.87
N VAL A 399 10.84 3.76 23.15
CA VAL A 399 10.77 3.78 21.68
C VAL A 399 12.00 4.51 21.17
N PHE A 400 12.70 3.89 20.23
CA PHE A 400 13.88 4.46 19.59
C PHE A 400 13.48 5.09 18.25
N HIS A 401 14.05 4.60 17.16
CA HIS A 401 13.88 5.12 15.82
C HIS A 401 13.44 4.00 14.88
N THR A 402 13.08 4.37 13.65
CA THR A 402 12.80 3.42 12.57
C THR A 402 14.09 3.05 11.85
N GLU A 403 14.28 1.76 11.59
CA GLU A 403 15.42 1.21 10.87
C GLU A 403 14.95 0.20 9.81
N GLU A 404 15.65 0.18 8.68
CA GLU A 404 15.46 -0.86 7.66
C GLU A 404 16.22 -2.12 8.09
N ILE A 405 15.46 -3.17 8.38
CA ILE A 405 16.00 -4.41 8.92
C ILE A 405 15.85 -5.57 7.94
N VAL A 406 16.86 -6.44 7.87
CA VAL A 406 16.82 -7.67 7.06
C VAL A 406 16.19 -8.78 7.88
N VAL A 407 14.97 -9.16 7.54
CA VAL A 407 14.22 -10.23 8.21
C VAL A 407 14.81 -11.58 7.86
N LYS A 408 15.31 -12.27 8.87
CA LYS A 408 15.70 -13.69 8.79
C LYS A 408 14.57 -14.54 9.37
N PRO A 409 14.08 -15.55 8.61
CA PRO A 409 12.99 -16.38 9.09
C PRO A 409 13.41 -17.19 10.32
N MET A 410 12.44 -17.44 11.21
CA MET A 410 12.63 -18.27 12.38
C MET A 410 13.01 -19.71 12.01
N SER A 411 13.93 -20.29 12.80
CA SER A 411 14.26 -21.71 12.69
C SER A 411 12.99 -22.55 12.89
N THR A 412 12.91 -23.70 12.22
CA THR A 412 11.74 -24.60 12.30
C THR A 412 11.40 -25.03 13.72
N LYS A 413 12.39 -25.05 14.63
CA LYS A 413 12.20 -25.36 16.05
C LYS A 413 11.49 -24.25 16.83
N LEU A 414 11.61 -22.99 16.40
CA LEU A 414 11.05 -21.81 17.07
C LEU A 414 9.76 -21.30 16.41
N ARG A 415 9.34 -21.87 15.27
CA ARG A 415 8.14 -21.46 14.52
C ARG A 415 6.81 -21.59 15.29
N HIS A 416 6.78 -22.33 16.39
CA HIS A 416 5.59 -22.45 17.24
C HIS A 416 5.35 -21.22 18.13
N ILE A 417 6.28 -20.26 18.15
CA ILE A 417 6.16 -19.02 18.91
C ILE A 417 5.52 -17.97 18.00
N ASP A 418 4.20 -17.90 18.01
CA ASP A 418 3.41 -17.03 17.12
C ASP A 418 3.63 -15.53 17.35
N MET A 419 4.33 -15.14 18.41
CA MET A 419 4.58 -13.73 18.76
C MET A 419 5.63 -13.04 17.88
N PHE A 420 6.41 -13.82 17.11
CA PHE A 420 7.52 -13.29 16.31
C PHE A 420 7.42 -13.72 14.86
N SER A 421 7.63 -12.78 13.94
CA SER A 421 7.68 -13.03 12.49
C SER A 421 9.08 -13.43 12.01
N GLY A 422 10.12 -13.10 12.78
CA GLY A 422 11.51 -13.35 12.41
C GLY A 422 12.51 -12.78 13.41
N ASN A 423 13.79 -12.80 13.04
CA ASN A 423 14.86 -12.08 13.73
C ASN A 423 15.60 -11.18 12.75
N THR A 424 16.34 -10.22 13.27
CA THR A 424 17.27 -9.37 12.52
C THR A 424 18.51 -9.08 13.35
N ILE A 425 19.54 -8.56 12.69
CA ILE A 425 20.76 -8.05 13.31
C ILE A 425 20.76 -6.53 13.13
N LEU A 426 20.88 -5.77 14.23
CA LEU A 426 20.94 -4.31 14.22
C LEU A 426 22.33 -3.79 13.81
N GLY A 427 22.41 -2.48 13.56
CA GLY A 427 23.66 -1.77 13.31
C GLY A 427 24.75 -1.98 14.38
N ASP A 428 24.40 -2.23 15.63
CA ASP A 428 25.37 -2.53 16.71
C ASP A 428 25.75 -4.02 16.80
N GLY A 429 25.22 -4.86 15.91
CA GLY A 429 25.43 -6.31 15.91
C GLY A 429 24.51 -7.07 16.87
N ALA A 430 23.63 -6.40 17.61
CA ALA A 430 22.66 -7.06 18.47
C ALA A 430 21.64 -7.84 17.63
N VAL A 431 21.36 -9.08 18.05
CA VAL A 431 20.28 -9.89 17.46
C VAL A 431 18.99 -9.55 18.19
N ILE A 432 18.00 -9.06 17.46
CA ILE A 432 16.69 -8.72 18.02
C ILE A 432 15.57 -9.48 17.33
N MET A 433 14.47 -9.68 18.05
CA MET A 433 13.29 -10.37 17.54
C MET A 433 12.32 -9.37 16.91
N ILE A 434 11.69 -9.78 15.81
CA ILE A 434 10.67 -8.99 15.12
C ILE A 434 9.31 -9.47 15.59
N ILE A 435 8.56 -8.58 16.23
CA ILE A 435 7.21 -8.82 16.72
C ILE A 435 6.27 -9.06 15.54
N ASP A 436 5.41 -10.07 15.65
CA ASP A 436 4.26 -10.26 14.75
C ASP A 436 2.99 -9.66 15.39
N PRO A 437 2.49 -8.52 14.88
CA PRO A 437 1.24 -7.93 15.35
C PRO A 437 0.05 -8.88 15.22
N ASN A 438 0.03 -9.78 14.23
CA ASN A 438 -1.06 -10.76 14.08
C ASN A 438 -1.05 -11.79 15.22
N GLY A 439 0.14 -12.26 15.60
CA GLY A 439 0.34 -13.13 16.76
C GLY A 439 -0.15 -12.50 18.05
N ILE A 440 0.18 -11.23 18.27
CA ILE A 440 -0.28 -10.47 19.44
C ILE A 440 -1.80 -10.32 19.41
N ALA A 441 -2.39 -9.98 18.27
CA ALA A 441 -3.84 -9.83 18.12
C ALA A 441 -4.59 -11.13 18.46
N LYS A 442 -4.09 -12.29 18.03
CA LYS A 442 -4.67 -13.60 18.38
C LYS A 442 -4.62 -13.86 19.88
N ALA A 443 -3.50 -13.54 20.54
CA ALA A 443 -3.38 -13.68 21.98
C ALA A 443 -4.34 -12.76 22.75
N LEU A 444 -4.61 -11.56 22.21
CA LEU A 444 -5.61 -10.63 22.73
C LEU A 444 -7.04 -11.20 22.58
N GLY A 445 -7.36 -11.79 21.43
CA GLY A 445 -8.66 -12.41 21.15
C GLY A 445 -8.98 -13.61 22.05
N ALA A 446 -7.97 -14.42 22.39
CA ALA A 446 -8.10 -15.56 23.30
C ALA A 446 -8.24 -15.17 24.78
N ALA A 447 -7.67 -14.03 25.19
CA ALA A 447 -7.81 -13.49 26.54
C ALA A 447 -9.06 -12.58 26.71
N GLY A 448 -9.66 -12.13 25.60
CA GLY A 448 -10.66 -11.05 25.55
C GLY A 448 -12.12 -11.49 25.43
N SER A 449 -12.44 -12.79 25.43
CA SER A 449 -13.83 -13.30 25.27
C SER A 449 -14.80 -12.89 26.39
N SER A 450 -14.36 -12.09 27.37
CA SER A 450 -15.17 -11.61 28.50
C SER A 450 -15.21 -10.07 28.65
N ALA A 451 -14.62 -9.33 27.69
CA ALA A 451 -14.63 -7.86 27.66
C ALA A 451 -15.46 -7.27 26.50
N HIS A 452 -15.84 -8.09 25.50
CA HIS A 452 -16.70 -7.64 24.40
C HIS A 452 -18.20 -7.52 24.77
N ASP A 453 -18.62 -8.08 25.91
CA ASP A 453 -20.04 -8.19 26.33
C ASP A 453 -20.53 -7.10 27.30
N MET A 454 -19.76 -6.03 27.56
CA MET A 454 -20.20 -4.95 28.48
C MET A 454 -20.33 -3.57 27.82
N GLY A 455 -20.34 -3.52 26.48
CA GLY A 455 -20.66 -2.31 25.71
C GLY A 455 -21.98 -2.37 24.94
N ASP A 456 -22.59 -3.56 24.78
CA ASP A 456 -23.67 -3.77 23.81
C ASP A 456 -25.10 -3.56 24.36
N ASP A 457 -25.28 -3.33 25.65
CA ASP A 457 -26.62 -3.12 26.24
C ASP A 457 -27.14 -1.67 26.17
N ALA A 458 -26.41 -0.75 25.53
CA ALA A 458 -26.87 0.61 25.27
C ALA A 458 -27.03 0.95 23.77
N ALA A 459 -26.85 -0.02 22.87
CA ALA A 459 -26.97 0.16 21.41
C ALA A 459 -28.22 -0.50 20.80
N GLY A 460 -29.21 -0.86 21.62
CA GLY A 460 -30.52 -1.24 21.15
C GLY A 460 -31.34 0.00 20.78
N HIS A 461 -31.53 0.22 19.48
CA HIS A 461 -32.26 1.30 18.79
C HIS A 461 -31.37 2.44 18.29
N HIS A 462 -30.74 2.26 17.13
CA HIS A 462 -30.85 3.20 15.99
C HIS A 462 -30.37 2.49 14.71
N ILE A 463 -31.32 1.90 13.98
CA ILE A 463 -31.18 1.65 12.54
C ILE A 463 -31.49 3.00 11.87
N GLY A 464 -30.46 3.67 11.36
CA GLY A 464 -30.58 4.92 10.59
C GLY A 464 -29.21 5.42 10.13
N SER A 465 -28.99 5.41 8.81
CA SER A 465 -27.94 6.09 8.03
C SER A 465 -26.61 6.42 8.74
N GLY A 466 -25.56 5.66 8.43
CA GLY A 466 -24.21 5.90 8.95
C GLY A 466 -23.64 7.26 8.51
N GLU A 467 -23.42 8.14 9.49
CA GLU A 467 -22.74 9.42 9.31
C GLU A 467 -21.30 9.31 9.83
N GLN A 468 -20.32 9.43 8.92
CA GLN A 468 -18.89 9.44 9.24
C GLN A 468 -18.49 10.74 9.95
N THR A 469 -17.72 10.64 11.04
CA THR A 469 -17.12 11.77 11.77
C THR A 469 -15.85 12.26 11.07
N THR A 470 -15.60 13.57 11.04
CA THR A 470 -14.42 14.19 10.39
C THR A 470 -13.50 14.81 11.44
N SER A 471 -12.19 14.57 11.33
CA SER A 471 -11.19 15.25 12.17
C SER A 471 -10.99 16.70 11.72
N LEU A 472 -11.26 17.65 12.60
CA LEU A 472 -11.18 19.09 12.39
C LEU A 472 -10.11 19.66 13.32
N LEU A 473 -9.23 20.51 12.80
CA LEU A 473 -8.34 21.33 13.59
C LEU A 473 -9.03 22.66 13.90
N VAL A 474 -9.14 22.99 15.18
CA VAL A 474 -9.73 24.22 15.71
C VAL A 474 -8.62 25.20 16.11
N PHE A 475 -8.72 26.47 15.69
CA PHE A 475 -7.73 27.51 15.92
C PHE A 475 -8.39 28.90 16.02
N ARG A 476 -7.65 29.91 16.48
CA ARG A 476 -8.07 31.33 16.38
C ARG A 476 -7.24 32.07 15.36
N ALA A 477 -7.90 32.96 14.61
CA ALA A 477 -7.24 33.81 13.63
C ALA A 477 -8.07 35.09 13.45
N GLY A 478 -7.53 36.24 13.84
CA GLY A 478 -8.06 37.58 13.57
C GLY A 478 -9.35 37.95 14.30
N SER A 479 -9.93 37.00 15.04
CA SER A 479 -11.11 37.22 15.88
C SER A 479 -11.12 36.27 17.08
N SER A 480 -11.95 36.58 18.08
CA SER A 480 -12.14 35.74 19.26
C SER A 480 -13.03 34.52 19.00
N GLN A 481 -13.60 34.38 17.80
CA GLN A 481 -14.41 33.21 17.44
C GLN A 481 -13.49 32.08 16.96
N PRO A 482 -13.70 30.85 17.44
CA PRO A 482 -12.93 29.70 16.97
C PRO A 482 -13.23 29.46 15.49
N LYS A 483 -12.20 29.08 14.76
CA LYS A 483 -12.27 28.65 13.37
C LYS A 483 -11.81 27.21 13.26
N ALA A 484 -12.26 26.49 12.24
CA ALA A 484 -11.90 25.10 12.02
C ALA A 484 -11.54 24.80 10.56
N VAL A 485 -10.60 23.88 10.38
CA VAL A 485 -10.24 23.34 9.07
C VAL A 485 -10.14 21.81 9.16
N PRO A 486 -10.62 21.03 8.17
CA PRO A 486 -10.38 19.60 8.14
C PRO A 486 -8.88 19.27 8.25
N LEU A 487 -8.52 18.42 9.21
CA LEU A 487 -7.12 18.10 9.49
C LEU A 487 -6.44 17.47 8.27
N GLY A 488 -7.18 16.70 7.46
CA GLY A 488 -6.66 16.11 6.23
C GLY A 488 -6.24 17.12 5.15
N LEU A 489 -6.60 18.41 5.28
CA LEU A 489 -6.11 19.47 4.40
C LEU A 489 -4.82 20.11 4.91
N VAL A 490 -4.51 19.96 6.20
CA VAL A 490 -3.30 20.50 6.82
C VAL A 490 -2.18 19.48 6.69
N THR A 491 -1.12 19.85 5.98
CA THR A 491 0.04 18.95 5.83
C THR A 491 0.96 19.04 7.03
N ARG A 492 1.04 20.20 7.69
CA ARG A 492 1.81 20.38 8.91
C ARG A 492 1.34 21.56 9.77
N LEU A 493 1.61 21.47 11.07
CA LEU A 493 1.54 22.58 12.02
C LEU A 493 2.97 23.01 12.34
N GLU A 494 3.28 24.29 12.16
CA GLU A 494 4.62 24.84 12.39
C GLU A 494 4.54 26.02 13.37
N GLU A 495 5.57 26.16 14.20
CA GLU A 495 5.79 27.35 15.02
C GLU A 495 7.07 28.01 14.53
N LEU A 496 6.94 29.13 13.82
CA LEU A 496 8.09 29.82 13.25
C LEU A 496 8.54 30.96 14.15
N PRO A 497 9.84 31.08 14.45
CA PRO A 497 10.38 32.28 15.07
C PRO A 497 10.03 33.53 14.25
N ALA A 498 9.47 34.54 14.90
CA ALA A 498 8.99 35.77 14.24
C ALA A 498 10.10 36.50 13.47
N ASP A 499 11.35 36.37 13.90
CA ASP A 499 12.55 36.93 13.27
C ASP A 499 12.94 36.23 11.95
N LYS A 500 12.41 35.03 11.68
CA LYS A 500 12.60 34.33 10.40
C LYS A 500 11.56 34.67 9.34
N ILE A 501 10.54 35.46 9.70
CA ILE A 501 9.51 35.89 8.76
C ILE A 501 9.99 37.18 8.08
N GLU A 502 10.21 37.10 6.78
CA GLU A 502 10.69 38.21 5.98
C GLU A 502 9.55 38.82 5.16
N PHE A 503 9.57 40.14 4.96
CA PHE A 503 8.62 40.82 4.08
C PHE A 503 9.30 41.19 2.76
N SER A 504 8.84 40.60 1.65
CA SER A 504 9.43 40.76 0.32
C SER A 504 8.33 40.81 -0.76
N ASN A 505 8.46 41.73 -1.71
CA ASN A 505 7.48 41.94 -2.80
C ASN A 505 6.02 42.11 -2.34
N GLY A 506 5.80 42.76 -1.20
CA GLY A 506 4.46 42.98 -0.66
C GLY A 506 3.83 41.76 0.04
N ARG A 507 4.60 40.68 0.23
CA ARG A 507 4.15 39.44 0.88
C ARG A 507 5.09 39.07 2.02
N TYR A 508 4.55 38.39 3.01
CA TYR A 508 5.35 37.73 4.03
C TYR A 508 5.81 36.37 3.53
N MET A 509 7.07 36.02 3.78
CA MET A 509 7.70 34.78 3.33
C MET A 509 8.60 34.23 4.42
N VAL A 510 8.88 32.94 4.35
CA VAL A 510 9.86 32.29 5.21
C VAL A 510 10.62 31.23 4.42
N GLN A 511 11.92 31.09 4.69
CA GLN A 511 12.70 29.98 4.14
C GLN A 511 12.35 28.70 4.88
N TYR A 512 11.73 27.76 4.17
CA TYR A 512 11.27 26.48 4.70
C TYR A 512 11.80 25.34 3.81
N ARG A 513 12.67 24.48 4.38
CA ARG A 513 13.27 23.31 3.71
C ARG A 513 13.87 23.62 2.34
N GLU A 514 14.80 24.58 2.28
CA GLU A 514 15.49 25.02 1.04
C GLU A 514 14.59 25.71 -0.01
N GLN A 515 13.32 26.00 0.32
CA GLN A 515 12.38 26.70 -0.55
C GLN A 515 11.75 27.91 0.17
N LEU A 516 11.34 28.93 -0.59
CA LEU A 516 10.60 30.06 -0.04
C LEU A 516 9.11 29.71 0.05
N MET A 517 8.56 29.75 1.27
CA MET A 517 7.15 29.53 1.53
C MET A 517 6.46 30.87 1.76
N PRO A 518 5.45 31.26 0.94
CA PRO A 518 4.65 32.44 1.19
C PRO A 518 3.74 32.23 2.41
N LEU A 519 3.60 33.29 3.20
CA LEU A 519 2.71 33.37 4.35
C LEU A 519 1.51 34.26 4.03
N VAL A 520 0.32 33.72 4.25
CA VAL A 520 -0.97 34.42 4.10
C VAL A 520 -1.58 34.60 5.48
N ALA A 521 -2.04 35.81 5.77
CA ALA A 521 -2.77 36.12 6.99
C ALA A 521 -4.25 36.35 6.66
N MET A 522 -5.14 35.96 7.57
CA MET A 522 -6.56 36.29 7.48
C MET A 522 -6.81 37.75 7.84
N GLU A 523 -7.96 38.28 7.44
CA GLU A 523 -8.37 39.62 7.85
C GLU A 523 -8.42 39.70 9.39
N GLY A 524 -7.71 40.67 9.96
CA GLY A 524 -7.57 40.85 11.41
C GLY A 524 -6.40 40.10 12.07
N VAL A 525 -5.71 39.18 11.37
CA VAL A 525 -4.50 38.52 11.89
C VAL A 525 -3.29 39.43 11.69
N THR A 526 -2.58 39.71 12.78
CA THR A 526 -1.29 40.41 12.73
C THR A 526 -0.14 39.43 12.90
N ILE A 527 0.82 39.45 11.98
CA ILE A 527 2.03 38.64 12.09
C ILE A 527 2.87 39.16 13.26
N ALA A 528 3.25 38.26 14.16
CA ALA A 528 4.05 38.55 15.33
C ALA A 528 5.42 39.13 14.93
N SER A 529 5.85 40.17 15.64
CA SER A 529 7.17 40.79 15.46
C SER A 529 8.23 40.23 16.42
N GLN A 530 7.82 39.47 17.44
CA GLN A 530 8.68 38.81 18.43
C GLN A 530 8.04 37.50 18.90
N GLY A 531 8.85 36.52 19.28
CA GLY A 531 8.37 35.22 19.78
C GLY A 531 8.18 34.18 18.67
N VAL A 532 7.18 33.31 18.82
CA VAL A 532 6.83 32.27 17.84
C VAL A 532 5.46 32.56 17.23
N GLN A 533 5.36 32.35 15.92
CA GLN A 533 4.14 32.48 15.14
C GLN A 533 3.64 31.09 14.75
N PRO A 534 2.44 30.68 15.19
CA PRO A 534 1.80 29.46 14.72
C PRO A 534 1.36 29.59 13.26
N ILE A 535 1.64 28.56 12.45
CA ILE A 535 1.38 28.53 11.01
C ILE A 535 0.82 27.17 10.62
N LEU A 536 -0.29 27.22 9.90
CA LEU A 536 -0.90 26.07 9.23
C LEU A 536 -0.27 25.91 7.85
N VAL A 537 0.49 24.84 7.65
CA VAL A 537 1.10 24.54 6.36
C VAL A 537 0.15 23.71 5.52
N PHE A 538 -0.11 24.22 4.33
CA PHE A 538 -0.81 23.53 3.26
C PHE A 538 0.22 23.24 2.17
N ALA A 539 0.24 22.01 1.64
CA ALA A 539 1.12 21.66 0.53
C ALA A 539 0.35 20.93 -0.57
N ASP A 540 0.69 21.26 -1.81
CA ASP A 540 0.14 20.67 -3.03
C ASP A 540 1.27 20.61 -4.09
N ASP A 541 1.48 19.44 -4.68
CA ASP A 541 2.44 19.18 -5.77
C ASP A 541 3.83 19.85 -5.61
N GLY A 542 4.47 19.62 -4.47
CA GLY A 542 5.82 20.14 -4.18
C GLY A 542 5.88 21.64 -3.85
N ARG A 543 4.73 22.30 -3.64
CA ARG A 543 4.62 23.72 -3.26
C ARG A 543 3.93 23.83 -1.91
N SER A 544 4.38 24.76 -1.07
CA SER A 544 3.84 24.97 0.27
C SER A 544 3.36 26.41 0.47
N MET A 545 2.34 26.59 1.28
CA MET A 545 1.83 27.87 1.76
C MET A 545 1.62 27.77 3.26
N GLY A 546 2.04 28.80 3.99
CA GLY A 546 1.70 28.96 5.40
C GLY A 546 0.51 29.90 5.59
N LEU A 547 -0.54 29.45 6.27
CA LEU A 547 -1.58 30.33 6.77
C LEU A 547 -1.25 30.69 8.22
N VAL A 548 -1.12 31.99 8.47
CA VAL A 548 -0.80 32.54 9.79
C VAL A 548 -2.05 32.54 10.67
N VAL A 549 -1.92 32.02 11.89
CA VAL A 549 -3.00 31.97 12.88
C VAL A 549 -2.50 32.48 14.23
N ASP A 550 -3.41 32.97 15.08
CA ASP A 550 -3.05 33.54 16.39
C ASP A 550 -2.66 32.43 17.36
N GLU A 551 -3.45 31.36 17.41
CA GLU A 551 -3.21 30.19 18.26
C GLU A 551 -3.92 28.94 17.70
N ILE A 552 -3.34 27.77 17.93
CA ILE A 552 -3.99 26.48 17.70
C ILE A 552 -4.70 26.08 18.99
N ILE A 553 -5.99 25.78 18.91
CA ILE A 553 -6.79 25.44 20.09
C ILE A 553 -6.74 23.93 20.34
N ASP A 554 -7.20 23.12 19.37
CA ASP A 554 -7.34 21.66 19.54
C ASP A 554 -7.62 20.93 18.21
N ILE A 555 -7.51 19.59 18.19
CA ILE A 555 -7.99 18.72 17.11
C ILE A 555 -9.19 17.91 17.63
N VAL A 556 -10.32 18.00 16.93
CA VAL A 556 -11.59 17.42 17.37
C VAL A 556 -12.19 16.52 16.29
N GLU A 557 -12.74 15.38 16.67
CA GLU A 557 -13.49 14.50 15.77
C GLU A 557 -14.98 14.78 15.95
N GLU A 558 -15.57 15.52 15.01
CA GLU A 558 -16.96 15.98 15.08
C GLU A 558 -17.65 15.74 13.73
N ARG A 559 -18.98 15.75 13.74
CA ARG A 559 -19.75 15.73 12.50
C ARG A 559 -19.71 17.13 11.90
N LEU A 560 -19.10 17.25 10.73
CA LEU A 560 -19.08 18.51 9.99
C LEU A 560 -20.45 18.74 9.32
N ASN A 561 -21.41 19.22 10.09
CA ASN A 561 -22.68 19.70 9.55
C ASN A 561 -22.62 21.24 9.47
N ILE A 562 -22.48 21.77 8.27
CA ILE A 562 -22.43 23.22 8.05
C ILE A 562 -23.87 23.75 8.15
N GLU A 563 -24.22 24.34 9.28
CA GLU A 563 -25.58 24.77 9.59
C GLU A 563 -25.95 26.08 8.89
N VAL A 564 -24.95 26.95 8.65
CA VAL A 564 -25.15 28.27 8.04
C VAL A 564 -24.11 28.47 6.94
N GLY A 565 -24.56 28.68 5.71
CA GLY A 565 -23.69 29.02 4.58
C GLY A 565 -23.02 30.38 4.82
N GLY A 566 -21.69 30.42 4.68
CA GLY A 566 -20.92 31.65 4.88
C GLY A 566 -21.24 32.71 3.81
N SER A 567 -21.57 33.93 4.24
CA SER A 567 -21.69 35.11 3.37
C SER A 567 -20.38 35.92 3.28
N SER A 568 -19.35 35.49 4.01
CA SER A 568 -18.06 36.18 4.17
C SER A 568 -16.96 35.49 3.35
N SER A 569 -16.10 36.29 2.70
CA SER A 569 -14.98 35.78 1.90
C SER A 569 -14.03 34.93 2.76
N GLY A 570 -13.72 33.70 2.32
CA GLY A 570 -12.80 32.79 3.02
C GLY A 570 -13.41 31.87 4.08
N ILE A 571 -14.74 31.88 4.26
CA ILE A 571 -15.45 31.03 5.21
C ILE A 571 -16.46 30.15 4.46
N LEU A 572 -16.33 28.82 4.58
CA LEU A 572 -17.27 27.84 4.00
C LEU A 572 -18.65 27.91 4.69
N GLY A 573 -18.65 28.16 6.00
CA GLY A 573 -19.86 28.35 6.81
C GLY A 573 -19.58 28.21 8.30
N SER A 574 -20.63 28.06 9.10
CA SER A 574 -20.51 27.81 10.54
C SER A 574 -21.01 26.41 10.89
N ALA A 575 -20.26 25.72 11.76
CA ALA A 575 -20.62 24.43 12.31
C ALA A 575 -20.57 24.48 13.84
N VAL A 576 -21.39 23.68 14.51
CA VAL A 576 -21.33 23.54 15.97
C VAL A 576 -20.28 22.48 16.30
N ILE A 577 -19.19 22.89 16.95
CA ILE A 577 -18.06 22.04 17.31
C ILE A 577 -17.87 22.16 18.82
N LYS A 578 -17.89 21.04 19.57
CA LYS A 578 -17.88 21.05 21.04
C LYS A 578 -18.96 21.96 21.67
N GLY A 579 -20.12 22.08 21.02
CA GLY A 579 -21.22 22.94 21.48
C GLY A 579 -20.99 24.45 21.30
N GLN A 580 -19.96 24.85 20.56
CA GLN A 580 -19.67 26.25 20.22
C GLN A 580 -19.78 26.47 18.70
N ALA A 581 -20.37 27.60 18.32
CA ALA A 581 -20.40 28.03 16.92
C ALA A 581 -18.97 28.32 16.44
N THR A 582 -18.52 27.57 15.44
CA THR A 582 -17.15 27.59 14.92
C THR A 582 -17.18 27.80 13.41
N GLU A 583 -16.39 28.75 12.90
CA GLU A 583 -16.34 29.07 11.47
C GLU A 583 -15.45 28.08 10.73
N VAL A 584 -15.98 27.40 9.71
CA VAL A 584 -15.22 26.46 8.88
C VAL A 584 -14.57 27.23 7.74
N ILE A 585 -13.25 27.06 7.59
CA ILE A 585 -12.43 27.88 6.68
C ILE A 585 -12.43 27.29 5.27
N ASP A 586 -12.62 28.15 4.26
CA ASP A 586 -12.40 27.79 2.86
C ASP A 586 -10.92 27.90 2.49
N VAL A 587 -10.17 26.80 2.57
CA VAL A 587 -8.75 26.75 2.16
C VAL A 587 -8.57 27.14 0.69
N GLY A 588 -9.58 26.88 -0.16
CA GLY A 588 -9.56 27.23 -1.58
C GLY A 588 -9.56 28.74 -1.83
N HIS A 589 -9.97 29.55 -0.85
CA HIS A 589 -9.91 31.01 -0.92
C HIS A 589 -8.49 31.56 -0.73
N PHE A 590 -7.72 30.97 0.20
CA PHE A 590 -6.40 31.48 0.60
C PHE A 590 -5.27 31.02 -0.33
N LEU A 591 -5.41 29.85 -0.95
CA LEU A 591 -4.42 29.31 -1.90
C LEU A 591 -4.12 30.29 -3.06
N PRO A 592 -5.10 30.83 -3.80
CA PRO A 592 -4.84 31.82 -4.84
C PRO A 592 -4.17 33.11 -4.36
N MET A 593 -4.37 33.52 -3.10
CA MET A 593 -3.76 34.72 -2.54
C MET A 593 -2.24 34.55 -2.35
N ALA A 594 -1.79 33.36 -1.97
CA ALA A 594 -0.36 33.04 -1.86
C ALA A 594 0.37 33.00 -3.22
N PHE A 595 -0.34 32.67 -4.30
CA PHE A 595 0.24 32.40 -5.63
C PHE A 595 -0.11 33.45 -6.71
N SER A 596 -0.74 34.56 -6.33
CA SER A 596 -1.24 35.58 -7.27
C SER A 596 -0.17 36.28 -8.15
N ASP A 597 1.12 36.26 -7.77
CA ASP A 597 2.19 36.81 -8.63
C ASP A 597 2.70 35.83 -9.70
N TRP A 598 2.38 34.53 -9.58
CA TRP A 598 2.84 33.52 -10.54
C TRP A 598 2.01 33.50 -11.83
N PHE A 599 0.75 33.96 -11.77
CA PHE A 599 -0.09 34.13 -12.96
C PHE A 599 0.26 35.39 -13.78
N THR A 600 1.22 36.20 -13.31
CA THR A 600 1.67 37.42 -13.99
C THR A 600 3.10 37.33 -14.49
N ARG A 601 3.39 36.41 -15.41
CA ARG A 601 4.16 36.69 -16.65
C ARG A 601 4.32 35.44 -17.54
N LYS A 602 3.75 35.54 -18.75
CA LYS A 602 3.87 34.62 -19.91
C LYS A 602 3.39 33.19 -19.59
N GLU A 603 2.11 32.84 -19.67
CA GLU A 603 1.28 32.80 -20.87
C GLU A 603 -0.18 32.62 -20.41
N MET A 604 -0.93 33.71 -20.27
CA MET A 604 -2.39 33.63 -20.17
C MET A 604 -2.91 34.98 -20.63
N LYS A 605 -3.26 35.04 -21.93
CA LYS A 605 -4.25 36.03 -22.34
C LYS A 605 -5.54 35.62 -21.60
N PRO A 606 -6.22 36.54 -20.89
CA PRO A 606 -7.55 36.26 -20.39
C PRO A 606 -8.45 36.07 -21.61
N SER A 607 -8.74 34.82 -21.99
CA SER A 607 -9.84 34.56 -22.92
C SER A 607 -11.13 34.78 -22.13
N MET A 608 -12.02 35.59 -22.68
CA MET A 608 -13.24 36.10 -22.04
C MET A 608 -14.36 35.05 -21.84
N HIS A 609 -14.05 33.77 -21.71
CA HIS A 609 -15.06 32.73 -21.52
C HIS A 609 -14.67 31.75 -20.41
N SER A 610 -15.26 31.91 -19.23
CA SER A 610 -15.26 30.89 -18.18
C SER A 610 -16.04 29.66 -18.67
N GLN A 611 -15.31 28.60 -19.01
CA GLN A 611 -15.86 27.34 -19.51
C GLN A 611 -16.81 26.71 -18.50
N ALA A 612 -17.95 26.21 -18.96
CA ALA A 612 -19.01 25.63 -18.15
C ALA A 612 -18.83 24.11 -18.02
N VAL A 613 -18.79 23.62 -16.78
CA VAL A 613 -18.62 22.20 -16.45
C VAL A 613 -19.89 21.69 -15.78
N LEU A 614 -20.41 20.55 -16.23
CA LEU A 614 -21.46 19.83 -15.51
C LEU A 614 -20.82 18.70 -14.70
N LEU A 615 -21.02 18.70 -13.38
CA LEU A 615 -20.57 17.65 -12.49
C LEU A 615 -21.77 16.80 -12.02
N VAL A 616 -21.82 15.55 -12.45
CA VAL A 616 -22.85 14.57 -12.09
C VAL A 616 -22.22 13.53 -11.18
N ASP A 617 -22.68 13.46 -9.93
CA ASP A 617 -22.21 12.50 -8.93
C ASP A 617 -23.35 12.34 -7.92
N ASP A 618 -23.64 11.14 -7.42
CA ASP A 618 -24.75 10.90 -6.49
C ASP A 618 -24.40 11.30 -5.04
N SER A 619 -23.11 11.34 -4.72
CA SER A 619 -22.58 11.73 -3.42
C SER A 619 -22.52 13.25 -3.27
N ALA A 620 -23.31 13.76 -2.32
CA ALA A 620 -23.23 15.17 -1.92
C ALA A 620 -21.82 15.56 -1.45
N PHE A 621 -21.08 14.64 -0.83
CA PHE A 621 -19.70 14.84 -0.40
C PHE A 621 -18.77 15.13 -1.59
N PHE A 622 -18.79 14.30 -2.63
CA PHE A 622 -17.92 14.49 -3.80
C PHE A 622 -18.29 15.75 -4.60
N ARG A 623 -19.58 16.04 -4.75
CA ARG A 623 -20.03 17.30 -5.38
C ARG A 623 -19.54 18.53 -4.62
N ASN A 624 -19.62 18.52 -3.29
CA ASN A 624 -19.18 19.62 -2.44
C ASN A 624 -17.65 19.72 -2.34
N MET A 625 -16.93 18.63 -2.58
CA MET A 625 -15.47 18.61 -2.64
C MET A 625 -14.93 19.11 -4.00
N LEU A 626 -15.48 18.64 -5.11
CA LEU A 626 -14.95 18.93 -6.46
C LEU A 626 -15.43 20.27 -7.02
N ALA A 627 -16.68 20.68 -6.76
CA ALA A 627 -17.21 21.92 -7.33
C ALA A 627 -16.41 23.17 -6.92
N PRO A 628 -15.95 23.35 -5.65
CA PRO A 628 -15.09 24.47 -5.28
C PRO A 628 -13.73 24.45 -5.97
N VAL A 629 -13.10 23.28 -6.10
CA VAL A 629 -11.79 23.11 -6.76
C VAL A 629 -11.87 23.53 -8.24
N LEU A 630 -12.91 23.07 -8.93
CA LEU A 630 -13.14 23.42 -10.33
C LEU A 630 -13.48 24.90 -10.51
N LYS A 631 -14.25 25.50 -9.59
CA LYS A 631 -14.50 26.95 -9.59
C LYS A 631 -13.23 27.75 -9.35
N ALA A 632 -12.37 27.32 -8.43
CA ALA A 632 -11.08 27.93 -8.16
C ALA A 632 -10.12 27.83 -9.37
N ALA A 633 -10.24 26.77 -10.17
CA ALA A 633 -9.52 26.60 -11.43
C ALA A 633 -10.09 27.44 -12.60
N GLY A 634 -11.15 28.23 -12.37
CA GLY A 634 -11.72 29.17 -13.36
C GLY A 634 -12.95 28.66 -14.13
N TYR A 635 -13.49 27.49 -13.77
CA TYR A 635 -14.65 26.90 -14.45
C TYR A 635 -15.98 27.32 -13.81
N ARG A 636 -17.04 27.47 -14.63
CA ARG A 636 -18.43 27.62 -14.14
C ARG A 636 -19.05 26.24 -13.94
N VAL A 637 -19.13 25.79 -12.69
CA VAL A 637 -19.59 24.43 -12.38
C VAL A 637 -21.07 24.42 -12.01
N ARG A 638 -21.85 23.57 -12.69
CA ARG A 638 -23.20 23.16 -12.26
C ARG A 638 -23.12 21.72 -11.76
N THR A 639 -23.75 21.44 -10.63
CA THR A 639 -23.80 20.09 -10.06
C THR A 639 -25.16 19.45 -10.31
N ALA A 640 -25.18 18.12 -10.48
CA ALA A 640 -26.39 17.31 -10.57
C ALA A 640 -26.22 16.04 -9.69
N PRO A 641 -27.21 15.70 -8.85
CA PRO A 641 -27.17 14.55 -7.96
C PRO A 641 -27.54 13.22 -8.64
N THR A 642 -28.08 13.25 -9.86
CA THR A 642 -28.49 12.05 -10.59
C THR A 642 -28.24 12.22 -12.08
N ALA A 643 -28.12 11.10 -12.81
CA ALA A 643 -27.99 11.11 -14.26
C ALA A 643 -29.19 11.78 -14.95
N GLN A 644 -30.43 11.58 -14.45
CA GLN A 644 -31.60 12.25 -15.03
C GLN A 644 -31.55 13.78 -14.86
N GLU A 645 -31.12 14.27 -13.70
CA GLU A 645 -30.91 15.71 -13.50
C GLU A 645 -29.77 16.26 -14.35
N GLY A 646 -28.72 15.45 -14.56
CA GLY A 646 -27.63 15.75 -15.50
C GLY A 646 -28.13 15.90 -16.95
N LEU A 647 -28.95 14.96 -17.43
CA LEU A 647 -29.57 15.03 -18.76
C LEU A 647 -30.51 16.23 -18.90
N ALA A 648 -31.31 16.50 -17.86
CA ALA A 648 -32.20 17.66 -17.84
C ALA A 648 -31.39 18.98 -17.88
N ALA A 649 -30.26 19.05 -17.17
CA ALA A 649 -29.36 20.18 -17.21
C ALA A 649 -28.72 20.36 -18.60
N LEU A 650 -28.24 19.29 -19.23
CA LEU A 650 -27.66 19.31 -20.58
C LEU A 650 -28.65 19.79 -21.66
N ARG A 651 -29.94 19.47 -21.49
CA ARG A 651 -30.99 19.94 -22.40
C ARG A 651 -31.39 21.40 -22.14
N ALA A 652 -31.26 21.86 -20.89
CA ALA A 652 -31.63 23.21 -20.49
C ALA A 652 -30.53 24.26 -20.77
N GLN A 653 -29.26 23.85 -20.75
CA GLN A 653 -28.11 24.74 -20.88
C GLN A 653 -26.94 24.03 -21.57
N SER A 654 -26.14 24.78 -22.33
CA SER A 654 -24.88 24.28 -22.89
C SER A 654 -23.76 24.22 -21.85
N PHE A 655 -22.95 23.16 -21.94
CA PHE A 655 -21.74 22.92 -21.17
C PHE A 655 -20.58 22.64 -22.14
N ASP A 656 -19.35 22.87 -21.69
CA ASP A 656 -18.15 22.59 -22.47
C ASP A 656 -17.59 21.19 -22.18
N VAL A 657 -17.89 20.62 -21.00
CA VAL A 657 -17.48 19.27 -20.59
C VAL A 657 -18.37 18.74 -19.47
N VAL A 658 -18.58 17.43 -19.46
CA VAL A 658 -19.31 16.70 -18.43
C VAL A 658 -18.32 15.85 -17.62
N LEU A 659 -18.36 15.99 -16.30
CA LEU A 659 -17.74 15.10 -15.34
C LEU A 659 -18.84 14.22 -14.77
N THR A 660 -18.71 12.90 -14.88
CA THR A 660 -19.70 11.97 -14.33
C THR A 660 -19.03 10.95 -13.44
N ASP A 661 -19.60 10.72 -12.27
CA ASP A 661 -19.35 9.50 -11.53
C ASP A 661 -19.82 8.29 -12.33
N ILE A 662 -19.13 7.17 -12.13
CA ILE A 662 -19.42 5.90 -12.77
C ILE A 662 -20.40 5.11 -11.93
N GLU A 663 -20.25 5.14 -10.61
CA GLU A 663 -21.10 4.38 -9.68
C GLU A 663 -22.24 5.25 -9.17
N MET A 664 -23.26 5.44 -10.00
CA MET A 664 -24.48 6.16 -9.61
C MET A 664 -25.70 5.20 -9.57
N PRO A 665 -26.65 5.39 -8.63
CA PRO A 665 -27.88 4.62 -8.57
C PRO A 665 -28.79 4.90 -9.77
N ASP A 666 -29.63 3.91 -10.10
CA ASP A 666 -30.58 3.88 -11.22
C ASP A 666 -29.97 3.90 -12.63
N MET A 667 -29.10 4.87 -12.92
CA MET A 667 -28.40 5.01 -14.20
C MET A 667 -26.94 5.33 -13.92
N ASN A 668 -26.06 4.38 -14.25
CA ASN A 668 -24.62 4.51 -14.00
C ASN A 668 -23.95 5.45 -15.03
N GLY A 669 -22.70 5.85 -14.77
CA GLY A 669 -22.00 6.81 -15.62
C GLY A 669 -21.77 6.33 -17.06
N PHE A 670 -21.67 5.01 -17.29
CA PHE A 670 -21.54 4.45 -18.64
C PHE A 670 -22.85 4.58 -19.43
N GLU A 671 -23.98 4.20 -18.81
CA GLU A 671 -25.31 4.35 -19.40
C GLU A 671 -25.65 5.83 -19.67
N PHE A 672 -25.28 6.71 -18.75
CA PHE A 672 -25.42 8.15 -18.92
C PHE A 672 -24.62 8.65 -20.14
N ALA A 673 -23.39 8.17 -20.34
CA ALA A 673 -22.60 8.50 -21.51
C ALA A 673 -23.21 7.98 -22.81
N GLU A 674 -23.70 6.74 -22.83
CA GLU A 674 -24.39 6.16 -23.99
C GLU A 674 -25.62 6.98 -24.39
N VAL A 675 -26.41 7.43 -23.41
CA VAL A 675 -27.56 8.32 -23.65
C VAL A 675 -27.12 9.66 -24.24
N ILE A 676 -26.06 10.27 -23.72
CA ILE A 676 -25.49 11.51 -24.28
C ILE A 676 -25.02 11.30 -25.73
N ARG A 677 -24.39 10.15 -26.02
CA ARG A 677 -23.91 9.81 -27.37
C ARG A 677 -25.02 9.52 -28.36
N SER A 678 -26.15 9.01 -27.90
CA SER A 678 -27.33 8.75 -28.73
C SER A 678 -28.10 10.01 -29.13
N ASP A 679 -27.87 11.14 -28.46
CA ASP A 679 -28.49 12.43 -28.77
C ASP A 679 -27.66 13.19 -29.81
N ASN A 680 -28.23 13.42 -31.00
CA ASN A 680 -27.55 14.10 -32.11
C ASN A 680 -26.98 15.49 -31.77
N ASN A 681 -27.54 16.16 -30.76
CA ASN A 681 -27.07 17.49 -30.33
C ASN A 681 -25.98 17.43 -29.25
N LEU A 682 -25.81 16.29 -28.56
CA LEU A 682 -24.86 16.11 -27.47
C LEU A 682 -23.77 15.07 -27.77
N ALA A 683 -23.85 14.40 -28.93
CA ALA A 683 -22.94 13.34 -29.32
C ALA A 683 -21.45 13.76 -29.30
N ALA A 684 -21.15 15.04 -29.54
CA ALA A 684 -19.80 15.60 -29.50
C ALA A 684 -19.36 16.15 -28.12
N MET A 685 -20.21 16.08 -27.10
CA MET A 685 -19.91 16.60 -25.76
C MET A 685 -18.74 15.82 -25.13
N PRO A 686 -17.65 16.46 -24.68
CA PRO A 686 -16.60 15.78 -23.93
C PRO A 686 -17.15 15.25 -22.60
N ILE A 687 -16.86 13.97 -22.30
CA ILE A 687 -17.29 13.32 -21.05
C ILE A 687 -16.05 12.71 -20.39
N ILE A 688 -15.82 13.04 -19.12
CA ILE A 688 -14.75 12.48 -18.29
C ILE A 688 -15.40 11.65 -17.19
N GLY A 689 -15.00 10.37 -17.11
CA GLY A 689 -15.46 9.46 -16.06
C GLY A 689 -14.65 9.62 -14.78
N LEU A 690 -15.33 9.74 -13.64
CA LEU A 690 -14.74 9.78 -12.30
C LEU A 690 -14.93 8.44 -11.61
N SER A 691 -13.84 7.83 -11.13
CA SER A 691 -13.88 6.52 -10.46
C SER A 691 -13.19 6.52 -9.11
N ALA A 692 -13.69 5.74 -8.15
CA ALA A 692 -12.99 5.47 -6.90
C ALA A 692 -11.76 4.54 -7.10
N LEU A 693 -11.77 3.71 -8.14
CA LEU A 693 -10.67 2.82 -8.52
C LEU A 693 -10.43 2.88 -10.03
N VAL A 694 -9.20 3.10 -10.46
CA VAL A 694 -8.84 3.08 -11.89
C VAL A 694 -8.28 1.70 -12.23
N SER A 695 -8.97 0.98 -13.12
CA SER A 695 -8.47 -0.29 -13.66
C SER A 695 -8.38 -0.20 -15.19
N PRO A 696 -7.44 -0.90 -15.83
CA PRO A 696 -7.34 -0.92 -17.31
C PRO A 696 -8.63 -1.37 -17.99
N ALA A 697 -9.36 -2.30 -17.38
CA ALA A 697 -10.65 -2.77 -17.89
C ALA A 697 -11.74 -1.69 -17.82
N ALA A 698 -11.75 -0.87 -16.77
CA ALA A 698 -12.70 0.21 -16.62
C ALA A 698 -12.40 1.40 -17.56
N ILE A 699 -11.12 1.66 -17.84
CA ILE A 699 -10.69 2.64 -18.85
C ILE A 699 -11.16 2.21 -20.24
N GLU A 700 -10.92 0.95 -20.64
CA GLU A 700 -11.33 0.47 -21.98
C GLU A 700 -12.86 0.42 -22.11
N ARG A 701 -13.58 0.01 -21.05
CA ARG A 701 -15.04 0.07 -21.01
C ARG A 701 -15.55 1.52 -21.09
N GLY A 702 -14.87 2.45 -20.43
CA GLY A 702 -15.16 3.88 -20.51
C GLY A 702 -14.98 4.44 -21.91
N ARG A 703 -13.91 4.05 -22.62
CA ARG A 703 -13.67 4.43 -24.00
C ARG A 703 -14.76 3.91 -24.94
N GLN A 704 -15.24 2.68 -24.71
CA GLN A 704 -16.34 2.08 -25.49
C GLN A 704 -17.69 2.76 -25.23
N ALA A 705 -17.96 3.17 -23.99
CA ALA A 705 -19.17 3.93 -23.61
C ALA A 705 -19.13 5.40 -24.07
N GLY A 706 -17.98 5.89 -24.54
CA GLY A 706 -17.82 7.22 -25.12
C GLY A 706 -17.18 8.27 -24.20
N PHE A 707 -16.51 7.87 -23.10
CA PHE A 707 -15.66 8.78 -22.34
C PHE A 707 -14.44 9.19 -23.15
N HIS A 708 -14.11 10.48 -23.07
CA HIS A 708 -12.90 11.05 -23.67
C HIS A 708 -11.70 10.88 -22.75
N ASP A 709 -11.93 10.87 -21.43
CA ASP A 709 -10.90 10.63 -20.45
C ASP A 709 -11.49 9.95 -19.19
N TYR A 710 -10.62 9.39 -18.37
CA TYR A 710 -10.99 8.60 -17.20
C TYR A 710 -10.03 8.90 -16.04
N VAL A 711 -10.56 9.48 -14.96
CA VAL A 711 -9.76 10.04 -13.86
C VAL A 711 -10.22 9.48 -12.51
N ALA A 712 -9.28 9.29 -11.57
CA ALA A 712 -9.63 8.92 -10.21
C ALA A 712 -10.29 10.11 -9.47
N LYS A 713 -11.35 9.86 -8.68
CA LYS A 713 -12.07 10.90 -7.90
C LYS A 713 -11.18 11.74 -6.98
N PHE A 714 -10.03 11.20 -6.56
CA PHE A 714 -9.08 11.86 -5.67
C PHE A 714 -7.83 12.42 -6.38
N ASP A 715 -7.68 12.18 -7.68
CA ASP A 715 -6.55 12.67 -8.49
C ASP A 715 -6.86 14.07 -9.04
N ARG A 716 -6.68 15.09 -8.19
CA ARG A 716 -6.96 16.50 -8.53
C ARG A 716 -6.07 17.02 -9.67
N PRO A 717 -4.75 16.77 -9.70
CA PRO A 717 -3.90 17.18 -10.80
C PRO A 717 -4.33 16.52 -12.13
N GLY A 718 -4.63 15.22 -12.10
CA GLY A 718 -5.14 14.48 -13.25
C GLY A 718 -6.45 15.06 -13.78
N LEU A 719 -7.39 15.40 -12.89
CA LEU A 719 -8.68 15.98 -13.27
C LEU A 719 -8.54 17.35 -13.96
N ILE A 720 -7.68 18.22 -13.43
CA ILE A 720 -7.44 19.54 -14.03
C ILE A 720 -6.68 19.41 -15.36
N ALA A 721 -5.75 18.47 -15.47
CA ALA A 721 -5.05 18.20 -16.73
C ALA A 721 -6.02 17.69 -17.81
N ALA A 722 -6.84 16.69 -17.49
CA ALA A 722 -7.87 16.15 -18.36
C ALA A 722 -8.87 17.23 -18.81
N LEU A 723 -9.33 18.07 -17.88
CA LEU A 723 -10.22 19.18 -18.19
C LEU A 723 -9.56 20.19 -19.14
N LYS A 724 -8.31 20.58 -18.90
CA LYS A 724 -7.59 21.50 -19.79
C LYS A 724 -7.41 20.93 -21.19
N GLU A 725 -7.09 19.65 -21.30
CA GLU A 725 -6.93 18.97 -22.59
C GLU A 725 -8.24 18.96 -23.38
N GLN A 726 -9.33 18.52 -22.76
CA GLN A 726 -10.63 18.40 -23.42
C GLN A 726 -11.27 19.76 -23.75
N THR A 727 -11.04 20.76 -22.90
CA THR A 727 -11.60 22.10 -23.11
C THR A 727 -10.75 22.98 -24.02
N ALA A 728 -9.45 22.71 -24.17
CA ALA A 728 -8.60 23.34 -25.18
C ALA A 728 -8.92 22.87 -26.61
N GLY A 729 -9.26 21.58 -26.78
CA GLY A 729 -9.69 21.02 -28.06
C GLY A 729 -10.99 21.64 -28.60
N ALA A 730 -11.95 21.93 -27.72
CA ALA A 730 -13.23 22.56 -28.09
C ALA A 730 -13.07 24.03 -28.53
N ALA A 731 -12.16 24.78 -27.90
CA ALA A 731 -11.87 26.17 -28.26
C ALA A 731 -11.22 26.29 -29.66
N GLY A 732 -10.33 25.36 -30.03
CA GLY A 732 -9.70 25.33 -31.35
C GLY A 732 -10.67 25.02 -32.51
N ALA A 733 -11.66 24.16 -32.29
CA ALA A 733 -12.68 23.84 -33.28
C ALA A 733 -13.67 25.01 -33.52
N SER A 734 -14.01 25.75 -32.46
CA SER A 734 -14.89 26.94 -32.55
C SER A 734 -14.22 28.12 -33.25
N GLU A 735 -12.90 28.30 -33.12
CA GLU A 735 -12.18 29.38 -33.81
C GLU A 735 -12.03 29.09 -35.31
N LEU A 736 -11.79 27.83 -35.71
CA LEU A 736 -11.74 27.44 -37.12
C LEU A 736 -13.10 27.55 -37.82
N SER A 737 -14.20 27.25 -37.13
CA SER A 737 -15.55 27.44 -37.69
C SER A 737 -15.98 28.90 -37.78
N ARG A 738 -15.44 29.80 -36.95
CA ARG A 738 -15.70 31.25 -37.02
C ARG A 738 -14.77 31.99 -37.98
N ALA A 739 -13.60 31.46 -38.27
CA ALA A 739 -12.73 31.99 -39.32
C ALA A 739 -13.20 31.57 -40.73
N ALA A 740 -14.06 30.55 -40.82
CA ALA A 740 -14.65 30.05 -42.07
C ALA A 740 -16.06 30.60 -42.37
N ALA A 741 -16.64 31.43 -41.49
CA ALA A 741 -17.90 32.15 -41.69
C ALA A 741 -17.63 33.66 -41.71
#